data_AF-A0A2K9NAE7-F1
#
_entry.id   AF-A0A2K9NAE7-F1
#
_cell.length_a   1.000
_cell.length_b   1.000
_cell.length_c   1.000
_cell.angle_alpha   90.00
_cell.angle_beta   90.00
_cell.angle_gamma   90.00
#
_symmetry.space_group_name_H-M   'P 1'
#
loop_
_entity.id
_entity.type
_entity.pdbx_description
1 polymer ?
#
loop_
_entity_poly.entity_id
_entity_poly.type
_entity_poly.pdbx_seq_one_letter_code
_entity_poly.pdbx_strand_id
1 'polypeptide(L)'
;MFLLASDIAPFLLSRDLLTQRDVAGDQLRVREVRRRNRSFRVSGIDGPGLFIKQVAASAPDLAGSIGREAALHQLAETVPALAVLRGATVRLRRFEEGRQALIFDLFAEAETLDAHYRRTKRMDVDILALLGAGLAGIHAEAEPIATMIGTQIAAQRVAPWILTIGRRDVPLFGAGGAQLVAMIRATPSVLQGLEGALSRWQPRTLIQGDMKWDNILVRGGPAGVPELRIVDWELADIGDPLWDVAGVLSGFYASWLVEDGHLPWMADPTAQPRAPEPVPMKPLTAMFPAMAGFWQAATGGRWQADDGDLRAIVPYLGARLLQSAMESTFTSPTVPPLAAELTNLAGLAFSDADRFMTEFMGVGTVAAGRAPEAVTRTIDEPAPRAAGMWAAPALIAIAEAVRIVSPQSVQLPGLPPVPVSVQPGQDVRVAMVDAIWPLLYEQAYTKPWTGTATEATARDLTPDPALIAALSAANAGQPVLDRGWQVYQVTPDGRLHVEKGGMYRVVTAAQAGLPPGYTPPPGQRIDIPMPNQAVTAQAGYFHAFGETPASAADEGELARLYFNVAADQAPALLHLLTLGLNRYFIPFSLKCPSSPALYDRVDTLVLYPPRRYLPLVLEVLDEAVSVLAPLLRSGEPLFTRRLLPGLGGADDPGTGESFGQSRCRQVAAGIIDAWTGGGALMDCIAARLTGAGLRLDALHLSPGMADLYRPLARTA
;
A
#
# COMPACT_ATOMS: atom_id res chain seq x y z
N MET A 1 23.61 -7.26 -11.41
CA MET A 1 23.70 -7.13 -9.94
C MET A 1 22.38 -6.60 -9.42
N PHE A 2 21.73 -7.30 -8.48
CA PHE A 2 20.49 -6.84 -7.87
C PHE A 2 20.73 -5.61 -7.01
N LEU A 3 19.76 -4.70 -6.97
CA LEU A 3 19.74 -3.63 -5.98
C LEU A 3 19.18 -4.18 -4.67
N LEU A 4 19.84 -3.85 -3.56
CA LEU A 4 19.30 -3.97 -2.20
C LEU A 4 18.81 -2.60 -1.75
N ALA A 5 17.93 -2.55 -0.75
CA ALA A 5 17.47 -1.28 -0.18
C ALA A 5 18.64 -0.41 0.29
N SER A 6 19.69 -1.02 0.86
CA SER A 6 20.94 -0.36 1.25
C SER A 6 21.72 0.26 0.09
N ASP A 7 21.55 -0.29 -1.11
CA ASP A 7 22.32 0.11 -2.28
C ASP A 7 21.60 1.17 -3.09
N ILE A 8 20.30 1.42 -2.84
CA ILE A 8 19.48 2.37 -3.59
C ILE A 8 20.01 3.79 -3.50
N ALA A 9 20.30 4.29 -2.30
CA ALA A 9 20.75 5.67 -2.15
C ALA A 9 22.13 5.91 -2.82
N PRO A 10 23.17 5.08 -2.58
CA PRO A 10 24.43 5.18 -3.32
C PRO A 10 24.26 5.03 -4.83
N PHE A 11 23.39 4.11 -5.26
CA PHE A 11 23.11 3.89 -6.68
C PHE A 11 22.48 5.13 -7.33
N LEU A 12 21.43 5.70 -6.75
CA LEU A 12 20.75 6.86 -7.32
C LEU A 12 21.63 8.12 -7.28
N LEU A 13 22.44 8.30 -6.24
CA LEU A 13 23.49 9.34 -6.19
C LEU A 13 24.47 9.20 -7.35
N SER A 14 24.98 7.99 -7.61
CA SER A 14 25.92 7.75 -8.72
C SER A 14 25.34 8.03 -10.11
N ARG A 15 24.02 8.19 -10.19
CA ARG A 15 23.24 8.38 -11.40
C ARG A 15 22.62 9.79 -11.51
N ASP A 16 22.99 10.69 -10.61
CA ASP A 16 22.45 12.07 -10.50
C ASP A 16 20.92 12.11 -10.37
N LEU A 17 20.34 11.05 -9.83
CA LEU A 17 18.90 10.94 -9.52
C LEU A 17 18.61 11.29 -8.06
N LEU A 18 19.65 11.39 -7.23
CA LEU A 18 19.64 12.03 -5.91
C LEU A 18 20.77 13.04 -5.85
N THR A 19 20.59 14.06 -5.04
CA THR A 19 21.64 15.00 -4.66
C THR A 19 22.27 14.60 -3.32
N GLN A 20 23.47 15.13 -3.01
CA GLN A 20 24.06 14.94 -1.69
C GLN A 20 23.16 15.49 -0.57
N ARG A 21 22.35 16.51 -0.86
CA ARG A 21 21.38 17.09 0.09
C ARG A 21 20.26 16.10 0.40
N ASP A 22 19.75 15.39 -0.59
CA ASP A 22 18.70 14.37 -0.41
C ASP A 22 19.18 13.25 0.53
N VAL A 23 20.45 12.87 0.43
CA VAL A 23 21.03 11.79 1.26
C VAL A 23 21.50 12.27 2.63
N ALA A 24 21.96 13.52 2.74
CA ALA A 24 22.35 14.12 4.02
C ALA A 24 21.14 14.51 4.88
N GLY A 25 19.95 14.61 4.29
CA GLY A 25 18.71 14.87 5.02
C GLY A 25 18.11 13.59 5.63
N ASP A 26 17.61 13.68 6.86
CA ASP A 26 16.92 12.58 7.55
C ASP A 26 15.55 12.18 6.95
N GLN A 27 15.18 12.77 5.81
CA GLN A 27 13.88 12.59 5.16
C GLN A 27 13.88 11.51 4.09
N LEU A 28 15.03 11.14 3.53
CA LEU A 28 15.11 10.08 2.53
C LEU A 28 14.55 8.76 3.11
N ARG A 29 13.57 8.19 2.41
CA ARG A 29 13.01 6.87 2.70
C ARG A 29 13.15 6.02 1.47
N VAL A 30 13.75 4.84 1.63
CA VAL A 30 13.76 3.78 0.63
C VAL A 30 12.97 2.62 1.19
N ARG A 31 11.84 2.31 0.57
CA ARG A 31 10.96 1.22 0.95
C ARG A 31 10.91 0.19 -0.16
N GLU A 32 11.26 -1.04 0.15
CA GLU A 32 11.10 -2.14 -0.80
C GLU A 32 9.61 -2.54 -0.87
N VAL A 33 9.05 -2.55 -2.07
CA VAL A 33 7.68 -2.97 -2.36
C VAL A 33 7.78 -4.25 -3.20
N ARG A 34 7.63 -5.41 -2.56
CA ARG A 34 7.75 -6.71 -3.26
C ARG A 34 6.39 -7.21 -3.75
N ARG A 35 6.25 -7.35 -5.08
CA ARG A 35 5.26 -8.18 -5.79
C ARG A 35 6.00 -9.24 -6.63
N ARG A 36 5.72 -9.37 -7.94
CA ARG A 36 6.42 -10.29 -8.88
C ARG A 36 7.83 -9.80 -9.26
N ASN A 37 8.02 -8.48 -9.31
CA ASN A 37 9.30 -7.81 -9.55
C ASN A 37 9.79 -7.15 -8.26
N ARG A 38 11.11 -6.96 -8.13
CA ARG A 38 11.67 -6.24 -6.99
C ARG A 38 11.50 -4.74 -7.25
N SER A 39 10.67 -4.09 -6.45
CA SER A 39 10.40 -2.67 -6.62
C SER A 39 10.78 -1.87 -5.38
N PHE A 40 11.14 -0.62 -5.57
CA PHE A 40 11.50 0.29 -4.48
C PHE A 40 10.77 1.61 -4.64
N ARG A 41 10.14 2.08 -3.56
CA ARG A 41 9.61 3.43 -3.44
C ARG A 41 10.63 4.27 -2.71
N VAL A 42 11.02 5.39 -3.31
CA VAL A 42 11.95 6.37 -2.77
C VAL A 42 11.20 7.68 -2.58
N SER A 43 11.23 8.23 -1.37
CA SER A 43 10.52 9.47 -1.02
C SER A 43 11.33 10.33 -0.06
N GLY A 44 10.88 11.56 0.19
CA GLY A 44 11.60 12.51 1.04
C GLY A 44 12.87 13.05 0.38
N ILE A 45 12.74 13.34 -0.92
CA ILE A 45 13.76 13.91 -1.79
C ILE A 45 13.18 15.18 -2.42
N ASP A 46 14.02 16.08 -2.91
CA ASP A 46 13.57 17.28 -3.60
C ASP A 46 12.86 16.90 -4.94
N GLY A 47 11.57 17.24 -5.05
CA GLY A 47 10.74 16.95 -6.23
C GLY A 47 9.85 15.70 -6.08
N PRO A 48 9.36 15.10 -7.19
CA PRO A 48 8.63 13.85 -7.11
C PRO A 48 9.57 12.76 -6.57
N GLY A 49 9.06 11.91 -5.66
CA GLY A 49 9.79 10.71 -5.25
C GLY A 49 10.13 9.82 -6.45
N LEU A 50 10.87 8.73 -6.25
CA LEU A 50 11.20 7.79 -7.31
C LEU A 50 10.55 6.42 -7.06
N PHE A 51 10.17 5.74 -8.14
CA PHE A 51 9.78 4.34 -8.10
C PHE A 51 10.72 3.53 -8.99
N ILE A 52 11.37 2.53 -8.42
CA ILE A 52 12.30 1.65 -9.14
C ILE A 52 11.61 0.31 -9.34
N LYS A 53 11.52 -0.17 -10.58
CA LYS A 53 11.06 -1.52 -10.95
C LYS A 53 12.25 -2.30 -11.49
N GLN A 54 12.67 -3.37 -10.81
CA GLN A 54 13.77 -4.24 -11.25
C GLN A 54 13.30 -5.69 -11.46
N VAL A 55 13.63 -6.24 -12.62
CA VAL A 55 13.38 -7.64 -12.99
C VAL A 55 14.60 -8.50 -12.66
N ALA A 56 14.38 -9.75 -12.24
CA ALA A 56 15.44 -10.69 -11.96
C ALA A 56 16.18 -11.16 -13.22
N ALA A 57 17.51 -11.03 -13.23
CA ALA A 57 18.36 -11.39 -14.37
C ALA A 57 18.30 -12.88 -14.78
N SER A 58 17.81 -13.76 -13.90
CA SER A 58 17.64 -15.21 -14.16
C SER A 58 16.36 -15.56 -14.92
N ALA A 59 15.55 -14.58 -15.32
CA ALA A 59 14.30 -14.78 -16.05
C ALA A 59 14.39 -14.17 -17.47
N PRO A 60 15.05 -14.84 -18.44
CA PRO A 60 15.30 -14.28 -19.78
C PRO A 60 14.03 -13.85 -20.52
N ASP A 61 12.89 -14.53 -20.30
CA ASP A 61 11.60 -14.17 -20.90
C ASP A 61 11.04 -12.82 -20.39
N LEU A 62 11.46 -12.38 -19.19
CA LEU A 62 11.04 -11.12 -18.55
C LEU A 62 12.01 -9.95 -18.84
N ALA A 63 13.20 -10.21 -19.38
CA ALA A 63 14.12 -9.14 -19.80
C ALA A 63 13.62 -8.40 -21.05
N GLY A 64 12.95 -9.10 -21.97
CA GLY A 64 12.31 -8.49 -23.14
C GLY A 64 11.14 -7.57 -22.79
N SER A 65 10.43 -7.84 -21.68
CA SER A 65 9.25 -7.05 -21.27
C SER A 65 9.63 -5.71 -20.64
N ILE A 66 10.75 -5.61 -19.93
CA ILE A 66 11.19 -4.34 -19.33
C ILE A 66 11.79 -3.38 -20.36
N GLY A 67 12.53 -3.91 -21.36
CA GLY A 67 13.05 -3.11 -22.47
C GLY A 67 11.92 -2.54 -23.33
N ARG A 68 10.83 -3.29 -23.47
CA ARG A 68 9.61 -2.83 -24.13
C ARG A 68 8.98 -1.62 -23.46
N GLU A 69 8.79 -1.71 -22.14
CA GLU A 69 8.26 -0.61 -21.33
C GLU A 69 9.19 0.62 -21.46
N ALA A 70 10.51 0.43 -21.37
CA ALA A 70 11.50 1.50 -21.57
C ALA A 70 11.34 2.21 -22.93
N ALA A 71 11.26 1.42 -24.01
CA ALA A 71 11.11 1.94 -25.37
C ALA A 71 9.83 2.75 -25.53
N LEU A 72 8.72 2.29 -24.94
CA LEU A 72 7.45 3.03 -24.99
C LEU A 72 7.55 4.39 -24.31
N HIS A 73 8.18 4.47 -23.13
CA HIS A 73 8.39 5.75 -22.45
C HIS A 73 9.31 6.69 -23.24
N GLN A 74 10.33 6.14 -23.93
CA GLN A 74 11.18 6.94 -24.82
C GLN A 74 10.38 7.50 -26.01
N LEU A 75 9.48 6.71 -26.60
CA LEU A 75 8.59 7.17 -27.67
C LEU A 75 7.67 8.28 -27.18
N ALA A 76 7.11 8.19 -25.98
CA ALA A 76 6.25 9.23 -25.40
C ALA A 76 6.95 10.61 -25.27
N GLU A 77 8.28 10.63 -25.10
CA GLU A 77 9.08 11.87 -25.02
C GLU A 77 9.54 12.39 -26.39
N THR A 78 9.71 11.50 -27.37
CA THR A 78 10.37 11.83 -28.65
C THR A 78 9.41 11.91 -29.84
N VAL A 79 8.23 11.30 -29.73
CA VAL A 79 7.24 11.23 -30.81
C VAL A 79 6.04 12.12 -30.43
N PRO A 80 5.80 13.24 -31.13
CA PRO A 80 4.70 14.16 -30.79
C PRO A 80 3.31 13.51 -30.75
N ALA A 81 3.01 12.57 -31.65
CA ALA A 81 1.75 11.83 -31.65
C ALA A 81 1.55 11.00 -30.36
N LEU A 82 2.63 10.59 -29.69
CA LEU A 82 2.55 9.84 -28.43
C LEU A 82 2.66 10.71 -27.18
N ALA A 83 2.59 12.03 -27.32
CA ALA A 83 2.64 12.96 -26.20
C ALA A 83 1.52 12.71 -25.16
N VAL A 84 0.38 12.15 -25.59
CA VAL A 84 -0.74 11.76 -24.72
C VAL A 84 -0.31 10.78 -23.62
N LEU A 85 0.67 9.91 -23.88
CA LEU A 85 1.18 8.97 -22.90
C LEU A 85 1.85 9.67 -21.71
N ARG A 86 2.45 10.85 -21.88
CA ARG A 86 3.09 11.59 -20.76
C ARG A 86 2.11 11.99 -19.66
N GLY A 87 0.84 12.23 -20.04
CA GLY A 87 -0.24 12.49 -19.09
C GLY A 87 -0.94 11.22 -18.59
N ALA A 88 -0.86 10.14 -19.37
CA ALA A 88 -1.56 8.89 -19.06
C ALA A 88 -0.71 7.88 -18.28
N THR A 89 0.63 7.94 -18.32
CA THR A 89 1.54 7.05 -17.57
C THR A 89 2.51 7.84 -16.70
N VAL A 90 3.21 7.14 -15.81
CA VAL A 90 4.25 7.73 -14.96
C VAL A 90 5.48 8.09 -15.80
N ARG A 91 6.17 9.18 -15.45
CA ARG A 91 7.35 9.60 -16.22
C ARG A 91 8.52 8.67 -15.93
N LEU A 92 9.12 8.10 -16.97
CA LEU A 92 10.38 7.38 -16.85
C LEU A 92 11.53 8.38 -16.76
N ARG A 93 12.29 8.33 -15.66
CA ARG A 93 13.50 9.14 -15.46
C ARG A 93 14.71 8.48 -16.05
N ARG A 94 14.80 7.15 -15.94
CA ARG A 94 15.97 6.41 -16.40
C ARG A 94 15.66 4.93 -16.61
N PHE A 95 16.23 4.36 -17.67
CA PHE A 95 16.32 2.92 -17.86
C PHE A 95 17.77 2.47 -17.72
N GLU A 96 18.00 1.44 -16.93
CA GLU A 96 19.31 0.85 -16.66
C GLU A 96 19.37 -0.56 -17.24
N GLU A 97 19.69 -0.64 -18.53
CA GLU A 97 19.69 -1.88 -19.31
C GLU A 97 20.54 -2.99 -18.66
N GLY A 98 21.78 -2.69 -18.26
CA GLY A 98 22.66 -3.67 -17.60
C GLY A 98 22.15 -4.18 -16.24
N ARG A 99 21.15 -3.52 -15.65
CA ARG A 99 20.51 -3.91 -14.38
C ARG A 99 19.06 -4.37 -14.55
N GLN A 100 18.50 -4.27 -15.77
CA GLN A 100 17.10 -4.50 -16.06
C GLN A 100 16.21 -3.75 -15.04
N ALA A 101 16.47 -2.45 -14.88
CA ALA A 101 15.78 -1.59 -13.92
C ALA A 101 15.25 -0.31 -14.58
N LEU A 102 13.98 -0.01 -14.31
CA LEU A 102 13.31 1.24 -14.69
C LEU A 102 13.17 2.12 -13.45
N ILE A 103 13.51 3.41 -13.58
CA ILE A 103 13.34 4.41 -12.53
C ILE A 103 12.34 5.46 -13.02
N PHE A 104 11.21 5.54 -12.34
CA PHE A 104 10.09 6.43 -12.64
C PHE A 104 9.97 7.55 -11.61
N ASP A 105 9.31 8.64 -12.00
CA ASP A 105 8.69 9.54 -11.03
C ASP A 105 7.61 8.78 -10.25
N LEU A 106 7.65 8.92 -8.94
CA LEU A 106 6.66 8.35 -8.04
C LEU A 106 5.36 9.13 -8.17
N PHE A 107 4.29 8.44 -8.54
CA PHE A 107 2.93 8.99 -8.47
C PHE A 107 2.45 8.96 -7.02
N ALA A 108 2.93 9.92 -6.24
CA ALA A 108 2.72 9.98 -4.80
C ALA A 108 1.23 10.11 -4.45
N GLU A 109 0.87 9.51 -3.32
CA GLU A 109 -0.49 9.51 -2.74
C GLU A 109 -1.56 8.81 -3.59
N ALA A 110 -1.15 8.07 -4.62
CA ALA A 110 -2.06 7.26 -5.41
C ALA A 110 -2.26 5.86 -4.81
N GLU A 111 -3.48 5.34 -4.96
CA GLU A 111 -3.85 3.94 -4.73
C GLU A 111 -4.25 3.30 -6.07
N THR A 112 -4.33 1.97 -6.15
CA THR A 112 -4.88 1.33 -7.36
C THR A 112 -6.39 1.56 -7.44
N LEU A 113 -6.98 1.53 -8.63
CA LEU A 113 -8.43 1.63 -8.81
C LEU A 113 -9.17 0.52 -8.05
N ASP A 114 -8.57 -0.67 -7.98
CA ASP A 114 -9.08 -1.78 -7.18
C ASP A 114 -9.07 -1.43 -5.69
N ALA A 115 -7.94 -0.97 -5.15
CA ALA A 115 -7.85 -0.55 -3.74
C ALA A 115 -8.84 0.59 -3.41
N HIS A 116 -9.03 1.53 -4.33
CA HIS A 116 -10.00 2.61 -4.20
C HIS A 116 -11.43 2.08 -4.07
N TYR A 117 -11.84 1.14 -4.94
CA TYR A 117 -13.15 0.50 -4.87
C TYR A 117 -13.33 -0.28 -3.56
N ARG A 118 -12.34 -1.09 -3.17
CA ARG A 118 -12.40 -1.86 -1.91
C ARG A 118 -12.59 -0.96 -0.70
N ARG A 119 -11.88 0.17 -0.66
CA ARG A 119 -11.93 1.13 0.44
C ARG A 119 -13.24 1.91 0.49
N THR A 120 -13.78 2.32 -0.65
CA THR A 120 -14.93 3.23 -0.72
C THR A 120 -16.27 2.53 -0.93
N LYS A 121 -16.25 1.30 -1.46
CA LYS A 121 -17.41 0.55 -1.97
C LYS A 121 -18.26 1.37 -2.95
N ARG A 122 -17.62 2.29 -3.67
CA ARG A 122 -18.25 3.18 -4.65
C ARG A 122 -17.40 3.19 -5.90
N MET A 123 -18.05 3.07 -7.05
CA MET A 123 -17.40 3.30 -8.32
C MET A 123 -17.87 4.62 -8.93
N ASP A 124 -16.94 5.55 -9.09
CA ASP A 124 -17.22 6.89 -9.59
C ASP A 124 -17.29 6.89 -11.12
N VAL A 125 -18.39 7.40 -11.66
CA VAL A 125 -18.61 7.52 -13.11
C VAL A 125 -17.56 8.43 -13.74
N ASP A 126 -17.14 9.49 -13.05
CA ASP A 126 -16.19 10.47 -13.58
C ASP A 126 -14.78 9.88 -13.69
N ILE A 127 -14.36 9.09 -12.70
CA ILE A 127 -13.10 8.34 -12.73
C ILE A 127 -13.06 7.41 -13.95
N LEU A 128 -14.14 6.67 -14.16
CA LEU A 128 -14.23 5.67 -15.23
C LEU A 128 -14.35 6.34 -16.61
N ALA A 129 -15.12 7.42 -16.73
CA ALA A 129 -15.18 8.20 -17.96
C ALA A 129 -13.82 8.83 -18.32
N LEU A 130 -13.08 9.34 -17.32
CA LEU A 130 -11.74 9.88 -17.54
C LEU A 130 -10.76 8.80 -18.02
N LEU A 131 -10.81 7.60 -17.43
CA LEU A 131 -10.02 6.45 -17.88
C LEU A 131 -10.36 6.06 -19.32
N GLY A 132 -11.65 5.99 -19.65
CA GLY A 132 -12.13 5.67 -21.00
C GLY A 132 -11.63 6.68 -22.03
N ALA A 133 -11.79 7.97 -21.76
CA ALA A 133 -11.30 9.04 -22.63
C ALA A 133 -9.77 8.99 -22.81
N GLY A 134 -9.03 8.67 -21.74
CA GLY A 134 -7.58 8.47 -21.80
C GLY A 134 -7.18 7.33 -22.73
N LEU A 135 -7.83 6.17 -22.62
CA LEU A 135 -7.58 5.03 -23.51
C LEU A 135 -7.94 5.35 -24.97
N ALA A 136 -9.10 5.97 -25.20
CA ALA A 136 -9.51 6.40 -26.54
C ALA A 136 -8.48 7.33 -27.19
N GLY A 137 -7.95 8.30 -26.43
CA GLY A 137 -6.90 9.20 -26.89
C GLY A 137 -5.60 8.46 -27.25
N ILE A 138 -5.16 7.53 -26.41
CA ILE A 138 -3.95 6.71 -26.69
C ILE A 138 -4.15 5.89 -27.96
N HIS A 139 -5.28 5.19 -28.07
CA HIS A 139 -5.58 4.32 -29.20
C HIS A 139 -5.70 5.10 -30.51
N ALA A 140 -6.38 6.24 -30.51
CA ALA A 140 -6.57 7.08 -31.69
C ALA A 140 -5.25 7.69 -32.20
N GLU A 141 -4.42 8.19 -31.29
CA GLU A 141 -3.13 8.82 -31.68
C GLU A 141 -2.07 7.78 -32.09
N ALA A 142 -2.14 6.56 -31.54
CA ALA A 142 -1.20 5.49 -31.87
C ALA A 142 -1.55 4.72 -33.15
N GLU A 143 -2.83 4.63 -33.55
CA GLU A 143 -3.27 3.84 -34.72
C GLU A 143 -2.57 4.25 -36.03
N PRO A 144 -2.45 5.55 -36.40
CA PRO A 144 -1.78 5.96 -37.63
C PRO A 144 -0.29 5.60 -37.70
N ILE A 145 0.35 5.41 -36.54
CA ILE A 145 1.80 5.17 -36.40
C ILE A 145 2.10 3.78 -35.80
N ALA A 146 1.11 2.88 -35.72
CA ALA A 146 1.22 1.57 -35.08
C ALA A 146 2.35 0.69 -35.66
N THR A 147 2.65 0.82 -36.95
CA THR A 147 3.79 0.13 -37.57
C THR A 147 5.11 0.55 -36.94
N MET A 148 5.35 1.86 -36.84
CA MET A 148 6.55 2.42 -36.24
C MET A 148 6.67 2.07 -34.76
N ILE A 149 5.58 2.25 -34.00
CA ILE A 149 5.55 1.91 -32.56
C ILE A 149 5.94 0.44 -32.39
N GLY A 150 5.28 -0.46 -33.13
CA GLY A 150 5.53 -1.88 -32.99
C GLY A 150 6.96 -2.28 -33.33
N THR A 151 7.61 -1.63 -34.30
CA THR A 151 9.04 -1.86 -34.55
C THR A 151 9.92 -1.42 -33.38
N GLN A 152 9.65 -0.26 -32.80
CA GLN A 152 10.47 0.34 -31.73
C GLN A 152 10.34 -0.41 -30.40
N ILE A 153 9.15 -0.90 -30.07
CA ILE A 153 8.92 -1.64 -28.82
C ILE A 153 9.11 -3.16 -28.98
N ALA A 154 9.55 -3.63 -30.16
CA ALA A 154 9.60 -5.05 -30.51
C ALA A 154 8.27 -5.77 -30.20
N ALA A 155 7.17 -5.19 -30.69
CA ALA A 155 5.82 -5.71 -30.63
C ALA A 155 5.75 -7.13 -31.20
N GLN A 156 5.07 -8.03 -30.51
CA GLN A 156 4.89 -9.41 -30.98
C GLN A 156 3.76 -9.47 -32.02
N ARG A 157 2.79 -8.55 -31.95
CA ARG A 157 1.61 -8.48 -32.84
C ARG A 157 0.79 -9.76 -32.81
N VAL A 158 0.79 -10.46 -31.68
CA VAL A 158 0.06 -11.72 -31.49
C VAL A 158 -1.19 -11.49 -30.66
N ALA A 159 -2.22 -12.29 -30.93
CA ALA A 159 -3.40 -12.32 -30.09
C ALA A 159 -3.02 -12.78 -28.65
N PRO A 160 -3.69 -12.24 -27.61
CA PRO A 160 -3.50 -12.67 -26.23
C PRO A 160 -3.58 -14.19 -26.08
N TRP A 161 -2.66 -14.76 -25.30
CA TRP A 161 -2.49 -16.22 -25.18
C TRP A 161 -3.78 -16.93 -24.76
N ILE A 162 -4.62 -16.29 -23.94
CA ILE A 162 -5.88 -16.86 -23.46
C ILE A 162 -6.85 -17.16 -24.60
N LEU A 163 -6.82 -16.37 -25.68
CA LEU A 163 -7.61 -16.61 -26.90
C LEU A 163 -7.15 -17.87 -27.66
N THR A 164 -5.95 -18.36 -27.36
CA THR A 164 -5.33 -19.51 -28.05
C THR A 164 -5.29 -20.79 -27.20
N ILE A 165 -5.83 -20.77 -25.98
CA ILE A 165 -5.78 -21.88 -25.01
C ILE A 165 -6.37 -23.20 -25.51
N GLY A 166 -7.32 -23.13 -26.45
CA GLY A 166 -7.93 -24.29 -27.12
C GLY A 166 -7.11 -24.86 -28.28
N ARG A 167 -6.12 -24.12 -28.78
CA ARG A 167 -5.33 -24.49 -29.99
C ARG A 167 -3.87 -24.79 -29.69
N ARG A 168 -3.33 -24.30 -28.58
CA ARG A 168 -1.92 -24.43 -28.21
C ARG A 168 -1.79 -24.80 -26.75
N ASP A 169 -0.69 -25.45 -26.41
CA ASP A 169 -0.29 -25.58 -25.03
C ASP A 169 0.15 -24.22 -24.50
N VAL A 170 -0.36 -23.90 -23.33
CA VAL A 170 -0.13 -22.63 -22.63
C VAL A 170 0.70 -22.90 -21.38
N PRO A 171 1.42 -21.88 -20.85
CA PRO A 171 2.10 -22.01 -19.57
C PRO A 171 1.12 -22.44 -18.48
N LEU A 172 1.39 -23.55 -17.80
CA LEU A 172 0.56 -24.05 -16.71
C LEU A 172 0.91 -23.33 -15.40
N PHE A 173 -0.09 -22.69 -14.78
CA PHE A 173 0.05 -22.04 -13.47
C PHE A 173 -0.20 -23.04 -12.32
N GLY A 174 0.64 -24.07 -12.22
CA GLY A 174 0.49 -25.11 -11.19
C GLY A 174 -0.71 -26.04 -11.39
N ALA A 175 -1.03 -26.84 -10.37
CA ALA A 175 -2.05 -27.89 -10.46
C ALA A 175 -3.47 -27.34 -10.64
N GLY A 176 -3.84 -26.27 -9.93
CA GLY A 176 -5.12 -25.60 -10.10
C GLY A 176 -5.30 -25.01 -11.50
N GLY A 177 -4.26 -24.36 -12.03
CA GLY A 177 -4.28 -23.85 -13.41
C GLY A 177 -4.44 -24.96 -14.46
N ALA A 178 -3.77 -26.11 -14.27
CA ALA A 178 -3.93 -27.26 -15.15
C ALA A 178 -5.35 -27.84 -15.15
N GLN A 179 -5.99 -27.92 -13.96
CA GLN A 179 -7.39 -28.33 -13.84
C GLN A 179 -8.31 -27.35 -14.57
N LEU A 180 -8.10 -26.04 -14.39
CA LEU A 180 -8.92 -25.01 -15.05
C LEU A 180 -8.77 -25.06 -16.57
N VAL A 181 -7.55 -25.23 -17.10
CA VAL A 181 -7.32 -25.44 -18.54
C VAL A 181 -8.07 -26.66 -19.06
N ALA A 182 -8.06 -27.77 -18.30
CA ALA A 182 -8.81 -28.97 -18.67
C ALA A 182 -10.32 -28.71 -18.69
N MET A 183 -10.86 -27.97 -17.72
CA MET A 183 -12.27 -27.56 -17.69
C MET A 183 -12.65 -26.67 -18.89
N ILE A 184 -11.81 -25.68 -19.20
CA ILE A 184 -11.99 -24.80 -20.37
C ILE A 184 -12.01 -25.64 -21.66
N ARG A 185 -11.04 -26.53 -21.84
CA ARG A 185 -10.94 -27.40 -23.03
C ARG A 185 -12.07 -28.43 -23.11
N ALA A 186 -12.68 -28.80 -21.99
CA ALA A 186 -13.84 -29.70 -21.94
C ALA A 186 -15.18 -29.00 -22.21
N THR A 187 -15.20 -27.66 -22.35
CA THR A 187 -16.44 -26.88 -22.48
C THR A 187 -16.57 -26.31 -23.91
N PRO A 188 -17.38 -26.91 -24.81
CA PRO A 188 -17.42 -26.52 -26.23
C PRO A 188 -17.86 -25.08 -26.47
N SER A 189 -18.82 -24.56 -25.70
CA SER A 189 -19.29 -23.17 -25.83
C SER A 189 -18.19 -22.15 -25.53
N VAL A 190 -17.34 -22.44 -24.54
CA VAL A 190 -16.18 -21.60 -24.20
C VAL A 190 -15.15 -21.64 -25.32
N LEU A 191 -14.82 -22.82 -25.86
CA LEU A 191 -13.89 -22.95 -26.98
C LEU A 191 -14.38 -22.21 -28.23
N GLN A 192 -15.66 -22.35 -28.57
CA GLN A 192 -16.28 -21.66 -29.69
C GLN A 192 -16.26 -20.14 -29.48
N GLY A 193 -16.53 -19.69 -28.26
CA GLY A 193 -16.46 -18.28 -27.88
C GLY A 193 -15.06 -17.69 -28.04
N LEU A 194 -14.03 -18.39 -27.57
CA LEU A 194 -12.63 -18.00 -27.73
C LEU A 194 -12.18 -17.99 -29.20
N GLU A 195 -12.60 -18.97 -29.99
CA GLU A 195 -12.35 -18.99 -31.44
C GLU A 195 -13.05 -17.84 -32.17
N GLY A 196 -14.27 -17.52 -31.75
CA GLY A 196 -15.01 -16.34 -32.19
C GLY A 196 -14.29 -15.03 -31.86
N ALA A 197 -13.76 -14.89 -30.64
CA ALA A 197 -12.97 -13.72 -30.24
C ALA A 197 -11.65 -13.63 -31.04
N LEU A 198 -10.96 -14.76 -31.20
CA LEU A 198 -9.69 -14.83 -31.92
C LEU A 198 -9.84 -14.49 -33.41
N SER A 199 -10.89 -14.99 -34.06
CA SER A 199 -11.15 -14.71 -35.49
C SER A 199 -11.46 -13.23 -35.77
N ARG A 200 -11.89 -12.48 -34.75
CA ARG A 200 -12.17 -11.04 -34.83
C ARG A 200 -10.99 -10.16 -34.44
N TRP A 201 -9.92 -10.73 -33.88
CA TRP A 201 -8.75 -9.99 -33.41
C TRP A 201 -8.13 -9.16 -34.54
N GLN A 202 -8.12 -7.84 -34.37
CA GLN A 202 -7.51 -6.91 -35.32
C GLN A 202 -6.41 -6.08 -34.65
N PRO A 203 -5.12 -6.36 -34.91
CA PRO A 203 -4.03 -5.56 -34.37
C PRO A 203 -3.94 -4.21 -35.10
N ARG A 204 -4.54 -3.17 -34.52
CA ARG A 204 -4.68 -1.84 -35.14
C ARG A 204 -3.85 -0.75 -34.46
N THR A 205 -3.74 -0.79 -33.14
CA THR A 205 -3.15 0.32 -32.37
C THR A 205 -2.31 -0.18 -31.20
N LEU A 206 -1.60 0.72 -30.54
CA LEU A 206 -0.92 0.44 -29.28
C LEU A 206 -1.95 0.07 -28.21
N ILE A 207 -1.78 -1.10 -27.62
CA ILE A 207 -2.54 -1.52 -26.44
C ILE A 207 -1.59 -1.68 -25.25
N GLN A 208 -2.11 -1.52 -24.03
CA GLN A 208 -1.35 -1.82 -22.81
C GLN A 208 -1.20 -3.35 -22.64
N GLY A 209 -2.21 -4.12 -23.07
CA GLY A 209 -2.11 -5.58 -23.25
C GLY A 209 -2.48 -6.43 -22.03
N ASP A 210 -2.44 -5.87 -20.83
CA ASP A 210 -2.93 -6.50 -19.59
C ASP A 210 -3.69 -5.51 -18.71
N MET A 211 -4.72 -4.89 -19.30
CA MET A 211 -5.41 -3.83 -18.60
C MET A 211 -6.26 -4.39 -17.45
N LYS A 212 -5.98 -3.94 -16.22
CA LYS A 212 -6.69 -4.33 -14.99
C LYS A 212 -6.66 -3.21 -13.97
N TRP A 213 -7.58 -3.23 -13.01
CA TRP A 213 -7.71 -2.18 -11.99
C TRP A 213 -6.47 -2.00 -11.11
N ASP A 214 -5.66 -3.05 -10.91
CA ASP A 214 -4.34 -2.95 -10.25
C ASP A 214 -3.33 -2.10 -11.00
N ASN A 215 -3.46 -2.01 -12.33
CA ASN A 215 -2.54 -1.29 -13.21
C ASN A 215 -3.03 0.15 -13.48
N ILE A 216 -4.06 0.61 -12.76
CA ILE A 216 -4.61 1.96 -12.85
C ILE A 216 -4.43 2.61 -11.49
N LEU A 217 -3.59 3.64 -11.41
CA LEU A 217 -3.38 4.43 -10.21
C LEU A 217 -4.32 5.62 -10.19
N VAL A 218 -4.96 5.86 -9.05
CA VAL A 218 -5.90 6.96 -8.83
C VAL A 218 -5.49 7.79 -7.62
N ARG A 219 -5.62 9.11 -7.73
CA ARG A 219 -5.51 10.03 -6.58
C ARG A 219 -6.45 11.22 -6.73
N GLY A 220 -6.68 11.94 -5.63
CA GLY A 220 -7.35 13.22 -5.68
C GLY A 220 -6.46 14.26 -6.36
N GLY A 221 -6.96 14.91 -7.40
CA GLY A 221 -6.27 16.00 -8.07
C GLY A 221 -6.77 17.39 -7.62
N PRO A 222 -6.18 18.45 -8.20
CA PRO A 222 -6.56 19.83 -7.90
C PRO A 222 -8.06 20.08 -8.09
N ALA A 223 -8.64 20.89 -7.20
CA ALA A 223 -10.07 21.23 -7.22
C ALA A 223 -11.05 20.04 -7.15
N GLY A 224 -10.59 18.85 -6.74
CA GLY A 224 -11.43 17.66 -6.58
C GLY A 224 -11.58 16.82 -7.84
N VAL A 225 -10.89 17.17 -8.93
CA VAL A 225 -10.87 16.34 -10.16
C VAL A 225 -9.91 15.17 -9.94
N PRO A 226 -10.32 13.91 -10.20
CA PRO A 226 -9.42 12.76 -10.04
C PRO A 226 -8.27 12.79 -11.06
N GLU A 227 -7.09 12.35 -10.64
CA GLU A 227 -5.96 12.11 -11.54
C GLU A 227 -5.68 10.62 -11.66
N LEU A 228 -5.37 10.20 -12.90
CA LEU A 228 -5.16 8.80 -13.26
C LEU A 228 -3.81 8.57 -13.91
N ARG A 229 -3.19 7.42 -13.63
CA ARG A 229 -2.02 6.92 -14.36
C ARG A 229 -2.16 5.42 -14.63
N ILE A 230 -2.00 5.02 -15.88
CA ILE A 230 -1.87 3.63 -16.32
C ILE A 230 -0.40 3.24 -16.19
N VAL A 231 -0.13 2.17 -15.46
CA VAL A 231 1.23 1.66 -15.21
C VAL A 231 1.38 0.25 -15.76
N ASP A 232 2.61 -0.27 -15.69
CA ASP A 232 2.96 -1.65 -16.05
C ASP A 232 2.82 -1.95 -17.55
N TRP A 233 3.51 -1.18 -18.40
CA TRP A 233 3.43 -1.30 -19.86
C TRP A 233 4.29 -2.44 -20.44
N GLU A 234 4.65 -3.43 -19.62
CA GLU A 234 5.57 -4.51 -20.00
C GLU A 234 4.99 -5.44 -21.08
N LEU A 235 3.66 -5.53 -21.15
CA LEU A 235 2.90 -6.31 -22.14
C LEU A 235 2.34 -5.45 -23.28
N ALA A 236 2.82 -4.22 -23.43
CA ALA A 236 2.40 -3.36 -24.53
C ALA A 236 2.60 -4.05 -25.89
N ASP A 237 1.67 -3.90 -26.82
CA ASP A 237 1.77 -4.49 -28.15
C ASP A 237 0.96 -3.68 -29.16
N ILE A 238 1.00 -4.07 -30.44
CA ILE A 238 0.03 -3.63 -31.42
C ILE A 238 -1.10 -4.65 -31.48
N GLY A 239 -2.28 -4.22 -31.04
CA GLY A 239 -3.42 -5.10 -30.81
C GLY A 239 -4.77 -4.43 -31.09
N ASP A 240 -5.83 -5.15 -30.73
CA ASP A 240 -7.19 -4.65 -30.85
C ASP A 240 -7.51 -3.71 -29.67
N PRO A 241 -7.94 -2.45 -29.90
CA PRO A 241 -8.22 -1.51 -28.81
C PRO A 241 -9.30 -2.01 -27.84
N LEU A 242 -10.24 -2.84 -28.31
CA LEU A 242 -11.29 -3.41 -27.46
C LEU A 242 -10.73 -4.38 -26.41
N TRP A 243 -9.48 -4.85 -26.55
CA TRP A 243 -8.83 -5.68 -25.56
C TRP A 243 -8.58 -4.96 -24.24
N ASP A 244 -8.04 -3.73 -24.31
CA ASP A 244 -7.82 -2.91 -23.11
C ASP A 244 -9.16 -2.52 -22.47
N VAL A 245 -10.16 -2.19 -23.29
CA VAL A 245 -11.53 -1.88 -22.84
C VAL A 245 -12.14 -3.09 -22.11
N ALA A 246 -12.02 -4.29 -22.68
CA ALA A 246 -12.49 -5.52 -22.06
C ALA A 246 -11.76 -5.81 -20.74
N GLY A 247 -10.48 -5.47 -20.64
CA GLY A 247 -9.70 -5.62 -19.41
C GLY A 247 -10.15 -4.71 -18.27
N VAL A 248 -10.53 -3.47 -18.57
CA VAL A 248 -11.14 -2.57 -17.57
C VAL A 248 -12.52 -3.08 -17.16
N LEU A 249 -13.35 -3.50 -18.12
CA LEU A 249 -14.70 -4.03 -17.85
C LEU A 249 -14.67 -5.34 -17.04
N SER A 250 -13.68 -6.22 -17.28
CA SER A 250 -13.55 -7.47 -16.50
C SER A 250 -13.28 -7.20 -15.02
N GLY A 251 -12.63 -6.07 -14.69
CA GLY A 251 -12.35 -5.66 -13.32
C GLY A 251 -13.59 -5.51 -12.45
N PHE A 252 -14.72 -5.06 -13.01
CA PHE A 252 -15.98 -4.91 -12.27
C PHE A 252 -16.46 -6.24 -11.68
N TYR A 253 -16.38 -7.32 -12.46
CA TYR A 253 -16.82 -8.66 -12.02
C TYR A 253 -15.83 -9.25 -11.03
N ALA A 254 -14.54 -9.09 -11.31
CA ALA A 254 -13.48 -9.60 -10.46
C ALA A 254 -13.55 -8.98 -9.05
N SER A 255 -13.67 -7.65 -8.96
CA SER A 255 -13.79 -6.96 -7.68
C SER A 255 -15.15 -7.21 -7.01
N TRP A 256 -16.26 -7.29 -7.76
CA TRP A 256 -17.58 -7.66 -7.21
C TRP A 256 -17.56 -9.05 -6.54
N LEU A 257 -17.06 -10.06 -7.25
CA LEU A 257 -17.00 -11.44 -6.74
C LEU A 257 -16.08 -11.56 -5.51
N VAL A 258 -14.97 -10.81 -5.49
CA VAL A 258 -14.05 -10.82 -4.34
C VAL A 258 -14.65 -10.13 -3.14
N GLU A 259 -15.11 -8.91 -3.32
CA GLU A 259 -15.46 -8.01 -2.22
C GLU A 259 -16.86 -8.25 -1.69
N ASP A 260 -17.82 -8.51 -2.57
CA ASP A 260 -19.24 -8.67 -2.24
C ASP A 260 -19.68 -10.14 -2.31
N GLY A 261 -18.99 -10.96 -3.10
CA GLY A 261 -19.14 -12.41 -3.12
C GLY A 261 -18.29 -13.14 -2.07
N HIS A 262 -17.41 -12.42 -1.37
CA HIS A 262 -16.48 -12.98 -0.38
C HIS A 262 -15.62 -14.14 -0.93
N LEU A 263 -15.34 -14.13 -2.25
CA LEU A 263 -14.52 -15.15 -2.90
C LEU A 263 -13.06 -14.69 -2.87
N PRO A 264 -12.16 -15.36 -2.12
CA PRO A 264 -10.79 -14.90 -2.00
C PRO A 264 -10.09 -14.93 -3.37
N TRP A 265 -9.28 -13.90 -3.64
CA TRP A 265 -8.54 -13.76 -4.91
C TRP A 265 -7.61 -14.94 -5.19
N MET A 266 -7.06 -15.57 -4.16
CA MET A 266 -6.29 -16.81 -4.24
C MET A 266 -6.90 -17.82 -3.29
N ALA A 267 -6.81 -19.11 -3.63
CA ALA A 267 -7.23 -20.16 -2.71
C ALA A 267 -6.30 -20.22 -1.49
N ASP A 268 -6.89 -20.33 -0.30
CA ASP A 268 -6.20 -20.82 0.89
C ASP A 268 -6.28 -22.36 0.88
N PRO A 269 -5.14 -23.08 0.79
CA PRO A 269 -5.13 -24.54 0.79
C PRO A 269 -5.69 -25.17 2.07
N THR A 270 -5.81 -24.38 3.14
CA THR A 270 -6.25 -24.80 4.47
C THR A 270 -7.68 -24.38 4.80
N ALA A 271 -8.29 -23.51 3.98
CA ALA A 271 -9.67 -23.08 4.16
C ALA A 271 -10.63 -24.25 3.90
N GLN A 272 -11.60 -24.44 4.80
CA GLN A 272 -12.65 -25.43 4.58
C GLN A 272 -13.51 -25.03 3.37
N PRO A 273 -13.97 -26.01 2.56
CA PRO A 273 -14.88 -25.73 1.46
C PRO A 273 -16.13 -25.01 1.99
N ARG A 274 -16.35 -23.78 1.56
CA ARG A 274 -17.58 -23.04 1.89
C ARG A 274 -18.72 -23.56 1.02
N ALA A 275 -19.92 -23.70 1.58
CA ALA A 275 -21.10 -23.96 0.79
C ALA A 275 -21.33 -22.77 -0.19
N PRO A 276 -21.74 -23.02 -1.44
CA PRO A 276 -22.00 -21.95 -2.38
C PRO A 276 -23.19 -21.12 -1.88
N GLU A 277 -22.90 -19.88 -1.49
CA GLU A 277 -23.91 -18.86 -1.20
C GLU A 277 -24.15 -18.02 -2.46
N PRO A 278 -25.40 -17.63 -2.76
CA PRO A 278 -25.67 -16.75 -3.89
C PRO A 278 -24.96 -15.41 -3.72
N VAL A 279 -24.19 -14.99 -4.73
CA VAL A 279 -23.54 -13.67 -4.73
C VAL A 279 -24.61 -12.58 -4.90
N PRO A 280 -24.66 -11.56 -4.04
CA PRO A 280 -25.64 -10.49 -4.17
C PRO A 280 -25.40 -9.68 -5.45
N MET A 281 -26.42 -9.52 -6.29
CA MET A 281 -26.35 -8.73 -7.53
C MET A 281 -26.37 -7.22 -7.29
N LYS A 282 -26.92 -6.77 -6.15
CA LYS A 282 -27.13 -5.34 -5.86
C LYS A 282 -25.84 -4.49 -5.99
N PRO A 283 -24.68 -4.92 -5.46
CA PRO A 283 -23.42 -4.20 -5.65
C PRO A 283 -23.00 -4.08 -7.13
N LEU A 284 -23.10 -5.17 -7.92
CA LEU A 284 -22.82 -5.13 -9.36
C LEU A 284 -23.76 -4.15 -10.09
N THR A 285 -25.07 -4.22 -9.82
CA THR A 285 -26.05 -3.34 -10.46
C THR A 285 -25.81 -1.86 -10.15
N ALA A 286 -25.26 -1.54 -8.97
CA ALA A 286 -24.90 -0.18 -8.60
C ALA A 286 -23.72 0.38 -9.42
N MET A 287 -22.92 -0.50 -10.04
CA MET A 287 -21.78 -0.11 -10.88
C MET A 287 -22.13 0.06 -12.38
N PHE A 288 -23.34 -0.32 -12.82
CA PHE A 288 -23.74 -0.20 -14.22
C PHE A 288 -23.60 1.21 -14.82
N PRO A 289 -23.91 2.31 -14.11
CA PRO A 289 -23.67 3.66 -14.63
C PRO A 289 -22.18 3.93 -14.93
N ALA A 290 -21.27 3.41 -14.11
CA ALA A 290 -19.83 3.58 -14.30
C ALA A 290 -19.31 2.73 -15.48
N MET A 291 -19.86 1.52 -15.70
CA MET A 291 -19.58 0.71 -16.89
C MET A 291 -20.03 1.44 -18.17
N ALA A 292 -21.24 1.99 -18.17
CA ALA A 292 -21.80 2.72 -19.30
C ALA A 292 -20.99 4.01 -19.60
N GLY A 293 -20.63 4.76 -18.56
CA GLY A 293 -19.79 5.96 -18.69
C GLY A 293 -18.39 5.65 -19.23
N PHE A 294 -17.75 4.57 -18.76
CA PHE A 294 -16.48 4.10 -19.28
C PHE A 294 -16.57 3.73 -20.77
N TRP A 295 -17.54 2.91 -21.14
CA TRP A 295 -17.74 2.46 -22.53
C TRP A 295 -17.92 3.62 -23.49
N GLN A 296 -18.82 4.54 -23.15
CA GLN A 296 -19.10 5.70 -23.98
C GLN A 296 -17.85 6.56 -24.16
N ALA A 297 -17.08 6.78 -23.09
CA ALA A 297 -15.85 7.57 -23.17
C ALA A 297 -14.72 6.84 -23.93
N ALA A 298 -14.64 5.51 -23.81
CA ALA A 298 -13.60 4.70 -24.45
C ALA A 298 -13.84 4.44 -25.95
N THR A 299 -15.10 4.40 -26.38
CA THR A 299 -15.45 3.96 -27.75
C THR A 299 -16.29 4.97 -28.53
N GLY A 300 -16.95 5.92 -27.84
CA GLY A 300 -18.00 6.75 -28.43
C GLY A 300 -19.31 6.00 -28.70
N GLY A 301 -19.37 4.70 -28.43
CA GLY A 301 -20.52 3.83 -28.66
C GLY A 301 -21.67 4.06 -27.69
N ARG A 302 -22.85 3.53 -28.03
CA ARG A 302 -24.06 3.60 -27.20
C ARG A 302 -24.10 2.39 -26.25
N TRP A 303 -24.57 2.60 -25.02
CA TRP A 303 -24.83 1.52 -24.08
C TRP A 303 -26.21 0.89 -24.32
N GLN A 304 -26.41 0.33 -25.51
CA GLN A 304 -27.69 -0.21 -25.99
C GLN A 304 -27.51 -1.58 -26.64
N ALA A 305 -28.52 -2.45 -26.55
CA ALA A 305 -28.43 -3.83 -27.03
C ALA A 305 -28.33 -3.92 -28.57
N ASP A 306 -28.76 -2.88 -29.29
CA ASP A 306 -28.64 -2.75 -30.74
C ASP A 306 -27.27 -2.20 -31.19
N ASP A 307 -26.39 -1.83 -30.26
CA ASP A 307 -25.04 -1.37 -30.57
C ASP A 307 -24.14 -2.55 -30.95
N GLY A 308 -23.71 -2.56 -32.22
CA GLY A 308 -22.90 -3.63 -32.78
C GLY A 308 -21.52 -3.76 -32.14
N ASP A 309 -20.91 -2.64 -31.72
CA ASP A 309 -19.59 -2.63 -31.09
C ASP A 309 -19.67 -3.14 -29.65
N LEU A 310 -20.74 -2.78 -28.94
CA LEU A 310 -21.01 -3.31 -27.60
C LEU A 310 -21.23 -4.82 -27.63
N ARG A 311 -21.90 -5.34 -28.65
CA ARG A 311 -22.03 -6.79 -28.83
C ARG A 311 -20.69 -7.44 -29.19
N ALA A 312 -19.83 -6.75 -29.94
CA ALA A 312 -18.54 -7.24 -30.40
C ALA A 312 -17.51 -7.38 -29.27
N ILE A 313 -17.62 -6.61 -28.18
CA ILE A 313 -16.69 -6.72 -27.03
C ILE A 313 -16.98 -7.93 -26.12
N VAL A 314 -18.22 -8.45 -26.11
CA VAL A 314 -18.64 -9.52 -25.17
C VAL A 314 -17.72 -10.76 -25.22
N PRO A 315 -17.28 -11.26 -26.39
CA PRO A 315 -16.30 -12.34 -26.45
C PRO A 315 -14.93 -11.98 -25.86
N TYR A 316 -14.45 -10.73 -26.02
CA TYR A 316 -13.20 -10.29 -25.37
C TYR A 316 -13.37 -10.17 -23.86
N LEU A 317 -14.52 -9.72 -23.39
CA LEU A 317 -14.83 -9.68 -21.97
C LEU A 317 -14.86 -11.09 -21.37
N GLY A 318 -15.52 -12.06 -22.03
CA GLY A 318 -15.47 -13.47 -21.64
C GLY A 318 -14.05 -14.02 -21.57
N ALA A 319 -13.20 -13.69 -22.55
CA ALA A 319 -11.80 -14.09 -22.54
C ALA A 319 -10.98 -13.45 -21.40
N ARG A 320 -11.21 -12.17 -21.08
CA ARG A 320 -10.56 -11.50 -19.95
C ARG A 320 -11.01 -12.07 -18.60
N LEU A 321 -12.29 -12.46 -18.46
CA LEU A 321 -12.77 -13.17 -17.26
C LEU A 321 -12.03 -14.52 -17.08
N LEU A 322 -11.83 -15.28 -18.16
CA LEU A 322 -11.03 -16.51 -18.10
C LEU A 322 -9.56 -16.22 -17.78
N GLN A 323 -8.99 -15.13 -18.28
CA GLN A 323 -7.64 -14.74 -17.93
C GLN A 323 -7.52 -14.42 -16.43
N SER A 324 -8.44 -13.63 -15.87
CA SER A 324 -8.50 -13.38 -14.42
C SER A 324 -8.71 -14.65 -13.61
N ALA A 325 -9.53 -15.59 -14.11
CA ALA A 325 -9.68 -16.91 -13.49
C ALA A 325 -8.35 -17.67 -13.44
N MET A 326 -7.61 -17.71 -14.55
CA MET A 326 -6.27 -18.33 -14.60
C MET A 326 -5.28 -17.67 -13.65
N GLU A 327 -5.29 -16.34 -13.56
CA GLU A 327 -4.43 -15.57 -12.65
C GLU A 327 -4.73 -15.89 -11.17
N SER A 328 -6.00 -16.10 -10.81
CA SER A 328 -6.40 -16.49 -9.44
C SER A 328 -5.95 -17.91 -9.04
N THR A 329 -5.60 -18.77 -10.01
CA THR A 329 -5.08 -20.12 -9.71
C THR A 329 -3.59 -20.14 -9.32
N PHE A 330 -2.91 -18.99 -9.34
CA PHE A 330 -1.48 -18.92 -9.04
C PHE A 330 -1.19 -19.52 -7.65
N THR A 331 -0.32 -20.52 -7.60
CA THR A 331 0.05 -21.32 -6.41
C THR A 331 -1.06 -22.20 -5.79
N SER A 332 -2.26 -22.22 -6.37
CA SER A 332 -3.37 -23.04 -5.86
C SER A 332 -3.26 -24.50 -6.32
N PRO A 333 -3.46 -25.49 -5.42
CA PRO A 333 -3.50 -26.90 -5.79
C PRO A 333 -4.79 -27.31 -6.53
N THR A 334 -5.86 -26.52 -6.41
CA THR A 334 -7.20 -26.77 -7.00
C THR A 334 -7.76 -25.51 -7.66
N VAL A 335 -8.85 -25.62 -8.41
CA VAL A 335 -9.56 -24.46 -8.97
C VAL A 335 -10.26 -23.67 -7.84
N PRO A 336 -9.89 -22.40 -7.58
CA PRO A 336 -10.55 -21.58 -6.56
C PRO A 336 -12.02 -21.27 -6.91
N PRO A 337 -12.89 -21.01 -5.92
CA PRO A 337 -14.27 -20.59 -6.16
C PRO A 337 -14.39 -19.36 -7.06
N LEU A 338 -13.53 -18.36 -6.87
CA LEU A 338 -13.48 -17.17 -7.74
C LEU A 338 -13.23 -17.55 -9.21
N ALA A 339 -12.28 -18.45 -9.46
CA ALA A 339 -11.96 -18.91 -10.80
C ALA A 339 -13.13 -19.65 -11.45
N ALA A 340 -13.87 -20.45 -10.67
CA ALA A 340 -15.06 -21.14 -11.13
C ALA A 340 -16.17 -20.15 -11.53
N GLU A 341 -16.45 -19.14 -10.69
CA GLU A 341 -17.48 -18.14 -11.00
C GLU A 341 -17.12 -17.26 -12.20
N LEU A 342 -15.86 -16.81 -12.30
CA LEU A 342 -15.39 -16.09 -13.48
C LEU A 342 -15.51 -16.94 -14.75
N THR A 343 -15.26 -18.25 -14.66
CA THR A 343 -15.44 -19.19 -15.78
C THR A 343 -16.90 -19.38 -16.14
N ASN A 344 -17.81 -19.44 -15.16
CA ASN A 344 -19.26 -19.50 -15.40
C ASN A 344 -19.75 -18.24 -16.11
N LEU A 345 -19.33 -17.06 -15.66
CA LEU A 345 -19.66 -15.78 -16.30
C LEU A 345 -19.11 -15.70 -17.73
N ALA A 346 -17.88 -16.15 -17.95
CA ALA A 346 -17.31 -16.25 -19.29
C ALA A 346 -18.14 -17.19 -20.19
N GLY A 347 -18.52 -18.35 -19.67
CA GLY A 347 -19.40 -19.29 -20.36
C GLY A 347 -20.74 -18.67 -20.76
N LEU A 348 -21.35 -17.87 -19.89
CA LEU A 348 -22.56 -17.11 -20.20
C LEU A 348 -22.31 -16.06 -21.29
N ALA A 349 -21.24 -15.27 -21.17
CA ALA A 349 -20.87 -14.28 -22.17
C ALA A 349 -20.69 -14.90 -23.58
N PHE A 350 -20.14 -16.11 -23.65
CA PHE A 350 -19.96 -16.82 -24.92
C PHE A 350 -21.23 -17.51 -25.46
N SER A 351 -22.08 -18.04 -24.59
CA SER A 351 -23.25 -18.85 -24.99
C SER A 351 -24.53 -18.04 -25.15
N ASP A 352 -24.69 -16.95 -24.39
CA ASP A 352 -25.88 -16.09 -24.37
C ASP A 352 -25.48 -14.64 -24.08
N ALA A 353 -24.92 -13.98 -25.09
CA ALA A 353 -24.45 -12.60 -24.98
C ALA A 353 -25.58 -11.61 -24.63
N ASP A 354 -26.81 -11.84 -25.11
CA ASP A 354 -27.95 -10.96 -24.84
C ASP A 354 -28.33 -10.99 -23.35
N ARG A 355 -28.37 -12.19 -22.78
CA ARG A 355 -28.59 -12.37 -21.35
C ARG A 355 -27.45 -11.78 -20.53
N PHE A 356 -26.19 -12.01 -20.94
CA PHE A 356 -25.03 -11.42 -20.26
C PHE A 356 -25.10 -9.89 -20.25
N MET A 357 -25.34 -9.25 -21.40
CA MET A 357 -25.46 -7.80 -21.51
C MET A 357 -26.61 -7.24 -20.65
N THR A 358 -27.73 -7.94 -20.59
CA THR A 358 -28.91 -7.49 -19.83
C THR A 358 -28.70 -7.67 -18.31
N GLU A 359 -28.31 -8.86 -17.87
CA GLU A 359 -28.24 -9.21 -16.43
C GLU A 359 -26.97 -8.72 -15.74
N PHE A 360 -25.84 -8.67 -16.46
CA PHE A 360 -24.51 -8.46 -15.88
C PHE A 360 -23.84 -7.15 -16.31
N MET A 361 -24.32 -6.51 -17.38
CA MET A 361 -23.87 -5.17 -17.81
C MET A 361 -24.97 -4.09 -17.67
N GLY A 362 -26.21 -4.49 -17.38
CA GLY A 362 -27.32 -3.54 -17.25
C GLY A 362 -27.68 -2.81 -18.54
N VAL A 363 -27.34 -3.38 -19.70
CA VAL A 363 -27.64 -2.77 -21.00
C VAL A 363 -29.15 -2.59 -21.16
N GLY A 364 -29.57 -1.37 -21.49
CA GLY A 364 -30.99 -0.99 -21.58
C GLY A 364 -31.66 -0.60 -20.26
N THR A 365 -30.98 -0.72 -19.11
CA THR A 365 -31.53 -0.35 -17.78
C THR A 365 -31.00 0.99 -17.25
N VAL A 366 -29.89 1.49 -17.79
CA VAL A 366 -29.26 2.75 -17.41
C VAL A 366 -28.94 3.59 -18.64
N ALA A 367 -29.19 4.90 -18.56
CA ALA A 367 -28.75 5.86 -19.58
C ALA A 367 -27.29 6.25 -19.33
N ALA A 368 -26.48 6.31 -20.39
CA ALA A 368 -25.08 6.72 -20.27
C ALA A 368 -24.99 8.23 -19.90
N GLY A 369 -24.13 8.57 -18.94
CA GLY A 369 -23.88 9.94 -18.50
C GLY A 369 -23.05 10.75 -19.50
N ARG A 370 -23.12 12.09 -19.46
CA ARG A 370 -22.34 12.95 -20.35
C ARG A 370 -20.84 12.81 -20.05
N ALA A 371 -20.05 12.36 -21.03
CA ALA A 371 -18.60 12.29 -20.90
C ALA A 371 -18.01 13.70 -20.61
N PRO A 372 -17.13 13.86 -19.61
CA PRO A 372 -16.37 15.10 -19.45
C PRO A 372 -15.45 15.29 -20.66
N GLU A 373 -15.34 16.53 -21.16
CA GLU A 373 -14.40 16.88 -22.23
C GLU A 373 -12.99 16.50 -21.80
N ALA A 374 -12.24 15.83 -22.69
CA ALA A 374 -10.87 15.40 -22.43
C ALA A 374 -9.99 16.59 -22.04
N VAL A 375 -9.66 16.70 -20.75
CA VAL A 375 -8.77 17.75 -20.25
C VAL A 375 -7.33 17.33 -20.50
N THR A 376 -6.87 17.45 -21.74
CA THR A 376 -5.43 17.66 -22.00
C THR A 376 -5.09 19.08 -21.59
N ARG A 377 -4.78 19.29 -20.31
CA ARG A 377 -4.12 20.52 -19.87
C ARG A 377 -2.71 20.20 -19.41
N THR A 378 -1.76 20.86 -20.07
CA THR A 378 -0.42 21.13 -19.56
C THR A 378 -0.50 21.65 -18.14
N ILE A 379 0.18 20.97 -17.22
CA ILE A 379 0.28 21.35 -15.81
C ILE A 379 1.27 22.50 -15.72
N ASP A 380 0.75 23.72 -15.54
CA ASP A 380 1.48 24.76 -14.82
C ASP A 380 1.34 24.50 -13.31
N GLU A 381 2.42 24.67 -12.56
CA GLU A 381 2.49 24.41 -11.12
C GLU A 381 1.35 25.10 -10.35
N PRO A 382 0.68 24.41 -9.40
CA PRO A 382 -0.41 25.02 -8.67
C PRO A 382 0.12 25.96 -7.57
N ALA A 383 -0.40 27.19 -7.58
CA ALA A 383 -0.29 28.13 -6.45
C ALA A 383 -1.12 27.63 -5.23
N PRO A 384 -0.68 27.92 -3.99
CA PRO A 384 -1.29 27.40 -2.78
C PRO A 384 -2.66 28.03 -2.48
N ARG A 385 -3.59 27.23 -1.93
CA ARG A 385 -4.84 27.72 -1.31
C ARG A 385 -4.56 28.25 0.11
N ALA A 386 -5.21 29.36 0.47
CA ALA A 386 -5.05 30.05 1.75
C ALA A 386 -5.73 29.34 2.94
N ALA A 387 -5.24 29.69 4.14
CA ALA A 387 -5.26 28.99 5.42
C ALA A 387 -6.50 29.13 6.32
N GLY A 388 -6.59 28.19 7.28
CA GLY A 388 -7.32 28.29 8.55
C GLY A 388 -8.18 27.05 8.83
N MET A 389 -7.87 26.08 9.69
CA MET A 389 -6.83 25.81 10.68
C MET A 389 -6.58 24.30 10.63
N TRP A 390 -5.36 23.85 10.35
CA TRP A 390 -5.04 22.41 10.24
C TRP A 390 -4.57 21.79 11.57
N ALA A 391 -4.14 22.60 12.53
CA ALA A 391 -3.54 22.15 13.77
C ALA A 391 -4.57 22.02 14.91
N ALA A 392 -4.43 20.97 15.72
CA ALA A 392 -5.20 20.81 16.95
C ALA A 392 -4.93 21.96 17.94
N PRO A 393 -5.91 22.42 18.74
CA PRO A 393 -5.70 23.51 19.70
C PRO A 393 -4.55 23.25 20.68
N ALA A 394 -4.36 22.01 21.11
CA ALA A 394 -3.25 21.62 21.99
C ALA A 394 -1.88 21.77 21.31
N LEU A 395 -1.77 21.52 20.00
CA LEU A 395 -0.54 21.73 19.23
C LEU A 395 -0.20 23.21 19.10
N ILE A 396 -1.20 24.05 18.79
CA ILE A 396 -1.02 25.50 18.73
C ILE A 396 -0.55 26.01 20.09
N ALA A 397 -1.26 25.63 21.16
CA ALA A 397 -0.97 26.08 22.51
C ALA A 397 0.42 25.68 23.03
N ILE A 398 0.88 24.44 22.74
CA ILE A 398 2.25 24.05 23.15
C ILE A 398 3.31 24.74 22.29
N ALA A 399 3.07 24.91 20.98
CA ALA A 399 4.03 25.58 20.10
C ALA A 399 4.22 27.05 20.48
N GLU A 400 3.13 27.76 20.80
CA GLU A 400 3.17 29.16 21.27
C GLU A 400 3.78 29.31 22.66
N ALA A 401 3.74 28.25 23.48
CA ALA A 401 4.33 28.26 24.81
C ALA A 401 5.86 28.18 24.80
N VAL A 402 6.49 27.66 23.73
CA VAL A 402 7.96 27.54 23.66
C VAL A 402 8.58 28.93 23.55
N ARG A 403 9.42 29.27 24.53
CA ARG A 403 10.21 30.50 24.56
C ARG A 403 11.66 30.20 24.27
N ILE A 404 12.22 30.89 23.27
CA ILE A 404 13.67 30.88 23.02
C ILE A 404 14.24 32.10 23.74
N VAL A 405 14.89 31.86 24.89
CA VAL A 405 15.46 32.91 25.74
C VAL A 405 16.75 33.46 25.09
N SER A 406 17.54 32.55 24.52
CA SER A 406 18.72 32.85 23.71
C SER A 406 18.99 31.67 22.76
N PRO A 407 19.91 31.78 21.79
CA PRO A 407 20.31 30.62 20.98
C PRO A 407 20.89 29.46 21.83
N GLN A 408 21.25 29.73 23.09
CA GLN A 408 21.79 28.76 24.04
C GLN A 408 20.76 28.31 25.09
N SER A 409 19.51 28.78 25.03
CA SER A 409 18.52 28.47 26.06
C SER A 409 17.07 28.54 25.58
N VAL A 410 16.32 27.47 25.84
CA VAL A 410 14.88 27.35 25.53
C VAL A 410 14.10 27.07 26.81
N GLN A 411 12.83 27.46 26.85
CA GLN A 411 12.01 27.35 28.05
C GLN A 411 10.54 27.07 27.70
N LEU A 412 9.90 26.19 28.47
CA LEU A 412 8.45 26.11 28.57
C LEU A 412 7.97 26.75 29.89
N PRO A 413 6.75 27.32 29.94
CA PRO A 413 6.20 27.86 31.19
C PRO A 413 6.16 26.77 32.26
N GLY A 414 6.62 27.07 33.47
CA GLY A 414 6.67 26.10 34.58
C GLY A 414 7.95 25.28 34.70
N LEU A 415 8.84 25.33 33.71
CA LEU A 415 10.18 24.71 33.79
C LEU A 415 11.29 25.76 33.87
N PRO A 416 12.44 25.44 34.50
CA PRO A 416 13.65 26.24 34.37
C PRO A 416 14.12 26.26 32.90
N PRO A 417 14.86 27.30 32.45
CA PRO A 417 15.43 27.32 31.11
C PRO A 417 16.37 26.12 30.88
N VAL A 418 16.16 25.42 29.77
CA VAL A 418 16.95 24.27 29.34
C VAL A 418 18.11 24.77 28.48
N PRO A 419 19.37 24.41 28.78
CA PRO A 419 20.51 24.81 27.97
C PRO A 419 20.53 24.08 26.63
N VAL A 420 20.95 24.79 25.58
CA VAL A 420 21.21 24.23 24.26
C VAL A 420 22.72 23.96 24.15
N SER A 421 23.08 22.69 24.15
CA SER A 421 24.48 22.25 24.02
C SER A 421 24.87 22.15 22.55
N VAL A 422 25.80 22.99 22.11
CA VAL A 422 26.29 23.01 20.72
C VAL A 422 27.70 22.41 20.67
N GLN A 423 27.88 21.32 19.92
CA GLN A 423 29.21 20.77 19.64
C GLN A 423 29.98 21.68 18.65
N PRO A 424 31.32 21.78 18.73
CA PRO A 424 32.11 22.54 17.76
C PRO A 424 31.81 22.11 16.31
N GLY A 425 31.37 23.05 15.47
CA GLY A 425 31.02 22.79 14.07
C GLY A 425 29.59 22.33 13.80
N GLN A 426 28.77 22.09 14.84
CA GLN A 426 27.35 21.77 14.68
C GLN A 426 26.53 23.05 14.47
N ASP A 427 25.56 23.01 13.55
CA ASP A 427 24.59 24.10 13.38
C ASP A 427 23.76 24.25 14.67
N VAL A 428 23.81 25.45 15.28
CA VAL A 428 23.07 25.77 16.51
C VAL A 428 21.57 25.47 16.37
N ARG A 429 20.99 25.62 15.17
CA ARG A 429 19.57 25.33 14.94
C ARG A 429 19.24 23.85 15.17
N VAL A 430 20.14 22.94 14.80
CA VAL A 430 19.97 21.50 15.04
C VAL A 430 19.99 21.21 16.54
N ALA A 431 20.95 21.80 17.26
CA ALA A 431 21.02 21.67 18.71
C ALA A 431 19.78 22.24 19.42
N MET A 432 19.22 23.35 18.93
CA MET A 432 17.99 23.93 19.46
C MET A 432 16.78 23.00 19.21
N VAL A 433 16.67 22.39 18.02
CA VAL A 433 15.65 21.38 17.74
C VAL A 433 15.77 20.22 18.72
N ASP A 434 16.99 19.73 18.94
CA ASP A 434 17.28 18.65 19.90
C ASP A 434 16.95 18.99 21.35
N ALA A 435 16.97 20.28 21.72
CA ALA A 435 16.52 20.76 23.03
C ALA A 435 14.99 20.92 23.13
N ILE A 436 14.30 21.26 22.04
CA ILE A 436 12.85 21.54 22.04
C ILE A 436 12.01 20.27 21.86
N TRP A 437 12.36 19.38 20.93
CA TRP A 437 11.49 18.23 20.64
C TRP A 437 11.24 17.32 21.86
N PRO A 438 12.19 17.10 22.80
CA PRO A 438 11.92 16.30 24.00
C PRO A 438 10.88 16.95 24.91
N LEU A 439 10.89 18.29 25.01
CA LEU A 439 9.91 19.04 25.78
C LEU A 439 8.50 18.89 25.19
N LEU A 440 8.36 19.00 23.87
CA LEU A 440 7.09 18.78 23.17
C LEU A 440 6.60 17.34 23.37
N TYR A 441 7.52 16.37 23.29
CA TYR A 441 7.24 14.96 23.47
C TYR A 441 6.68 14.69 24.88
N GLU A 442 7.41 15.11 25.91
CA GLU A 442 7.02 14.84 27.30
C GLU A 442 5.77 15.60 27.72
N GLN A 443 5.63 16.86 27.31
CA GLN A 443 4.60 17.75 27.86
C GLN A 443 3.29 17.77 27.07
N ALA A 444 3.30 17.36 25.80
CA ALA A 444 2.11 17.43 24.94
C ALA A 444 1.81 16.12 24.19
N TYR A 445 2.82 15.33 23.80
CA TYR A 445 2.56 14.03 23.15
C TYR A 445 2.19 12.95 24.18
N THR A 446 2.95 12.82 25.27
CA THR A 446 2.73 11.75 26.26
C THR A 446 1.69 12.07 27.33
N LYS A 447 1.20 13.32 27.39
CA LYS A 447 0.12 13.76 28.28
C LYS A 447 -0.57 14.99 27.69
N PRO A 448 -1.85 15.26 28.02
CA PRO A 448 -2.54 16.45 27.55
C PRO A 448 -1.84 17.73 28.05
N TRP A 449 -1.60 18.68 27.16
CA TRP A 449 -1.03 19.98 27.53
C TRP A 449 -2.04 20.83 28.31
N THR A 450 -1.67 21.27 29.50
CA THR A 450 -2.52 22.07 30.41
C THR A 450 -2.15 23.55 30.48
N GLY A 451 -1.20 24.00 29.66
CA GLY A 451 -0.70 25.38 29.63
C GLY A 451 0.57 25.63 30.46
N THR A 452 0.90 24.73 31.40
CA THR A 452 2.11 24.80 32.22
C THR A 452 2.81 23.45 32.21
N ALA A 453 4.10 23.44 31.89
CA ALA A 453 4.95 22.25 31.92
C ALA A 453 5.30 21.88 33.36
N THR A 454 5.44 20.58 33.59
CA THR A 454 5.85 20.03 34.88
C THR A 454 7.21 19.39 34.76
N GLU A 455 8.03 19.47 35.80
CA GLU A 455 9.33 18.78 35.85
C GLU A 455 9.15 17.29 35.54
N ALA A 456 10.09 16.76 34.75
CA ALA A 456 10.14 15.35 34.45
C ALA A 456 10.60 14.60 35.70
N THR A 457 9.76 13.70 36.21
CA THR A 457 10.17 12.78 37.27
C THR A 457 11.16 11.77 36.68
N ALA A 458 12.30 11.54 37.35
CA ALA A 458 13.23 10.50 36.94
C ALA A 458 12.50 9.16 36.84
N ARG A 459 12.55 8.53 35.65
CA ARG A 459 11.85 7.27 35.39
C ARG A 459 12.64 6.11 35.96
N ASP A 460 12.12 5.48 37.01
CA ASP A 460 12.63 4.20 37.46
C ASP A 460 12.23 3.11 36.45
N LEU A 461 13.23 2.59 35.73
CA LEU A 461 13.05 1.53 34.74
C LEU A 461 13.15 0.13 35.37
N THR A 462 13.30 0.04 36.69
CA THR A 462 13.35 -1.24 37.41
C THR A 462 12.03 -1.97 37.22
N PRO A 463 12.04 -3.19 36.63
CA PRO A 463 10.82 -3.94 36.42
C PRO A 463 10.20 -4.38 37.76
N ASP A 464 8.87 -4.29 37.87
CA ASP A 464 8.12 -4.81 39.02
C ASP A 464 7.81 -6.31 38.80
N PRO A 465 8.34 -7.22 39.65
CA PRO A 465 8.10 -8.65 39.50
C PRO A 465 6.62 -9.04 39.55
N ALA A 466 5.80 -8.35 40.34
CA ALA A 466 4.38 -8.68 40.49
C ALA A 466 3.61 -8.34 39.21
N LEU A 467 3.89 -7.17 38.62
CA LEU A 467 3.30 -6.78 37.34
C LEU A 467 3.76 -7.68 36.20
N ILE A 468 5.06 -8.02 36.13
CA ILE A 468 5.57 -8.97 35.12
C ILE A 468 4.89 -10.33 35.22
N ALA A 469 4.71 -10.85 36.44
CA ALA A 469 4.02 -12.12 36.65
C ALA A 469 2.56 -12.05 36.20
N ALA A 470 1.85 -10.96 36.51
CA ALA A 470 0.47 -10.74 36.07
C ALA A 470 0.36 -10.62 34.54
N LEU A 471 1.25 -9.87 33.89
CA LEU A 471 1.30 -9.73 32.42
C LEU A 471 1.62 -11.07 31.74
N SER A 472 2.56 -11.83 32.29
CA SER A 472 2.92 -13.17 31.77
C SER A 472 1.76 -14.15 31.91
N ALA A 473 1.06 -14.14 33.05
CA ALA A 473 -0.10 -15.00 33.28
C ALA A 473 -1.30 -14.62 32.38
N ALA A 474 -1.41 -13.35 32.01
CA ALA A 474 -2.47 -12.84 31.14
C ALA A 474 -2.19 -13.08 29.65
N ASN A 475 -0.94 -13.26 29.24
CA ASN A 475 -0.58 -13.48 27.85
C ASN A 475 -1.18 -14.78 27.31
N ALA A 476 -2.16 -14.65 26.41
CA ALA A 476 -2.83 -15.81 25.81
C ALA A 476 -2.02 -16.48 24.70
N GLY A 477 -0.91 -15.87 24.26
CA GLY A 477 -0.05 -16.42 23.22
C GLY A 477 0.85 -17.56 23.70
N GLN A 478 1.17 -18.49 22.81
CA GLN A 478 2.10 -19.60 23.05
C GLN A 478 3.41 -19.43 22.27
N PRO A 479 4.56 -19.92 22.79
CA PRO A 479 5.78 -19.98 22.00
C PRO A 479 5.59 -20.98 20.84
N VAL A 480 5.97 -20.57 19.63
CA VAL A 480 5.82 -21.37 18.41
C VAL A 480 7.20 -21.74 17.88
N LEU A 481 7.38 -22.97 17.42
CA LEU A 481 8.53 -23.35 16.61
C LEU A 481 8.09 -23.35 15.15
N ASP A 482 8.45 -22.31 14.40
CA ASP A 482 8.03 -22.18 13.01
C ASP A 482 9.01 -22.90 12.08
N ARG A 483 8.55 -24.01 11.47
CA ARG A 483 9.43 -24.98 10.83
C ARG A 483 9.60 -24.79 9.32
N GLY A 484 10.74 -25.26 8.82
CA GLY A 484 10.94 -25.48 7.38
C GLY A 484 11.31 -24.24 6.56
N TRP A 485 11.94 -23.25 7.18
CA TRP A 485 12.47 -22.08 6.50
C TRP A 485 13.74 -22.43 5.71
N GLN A 486 13.78 -22.12 4.42
CA GLN A 486 14.97 -22.34 3.60
C GLN A 486 15.85 -21.10 3.61
N VAL A 487 17.12 -21.24 3.98
CA VAL A 487 18.13 -20.19 3.84
C VAL A 487 18.41 -20.02 2.35
N TYR A 488 18.20 -18.83 1.80
CA TYR A 488 18.56 -18.55 0.39
C TYR A 488 19.75 -17.59 0.28
N GLN A 489 20.05 -16.85 1.35
CA GLN A 489 21.20 -15.96 1.40
C GLN A 489 21.69 -15.77 2.85
N VAL A 490 23.00 -15.63 3.00
CA VAL A 490 23.65 -15.17 4.23
C VAL A 490 24.41 -13.90 3.90
N THR A 491 24.15 -12.82 4.65
CA THR A 491 24.86 -11.55 4.47
C THR A 491 26.22 -11.56 5.16
N PRO A 492 27.17 -10.69 4.76
CA PRO A 492 28.49 -10.63 5.39
C PRO A 492 28.47 -10.33 6.90
N ASP A 493 27.40 -9.71 7.41
CA ASP A 493 27.17 -9.44 8.83
C ASP A 493 26.52 -10.61 9.58
N GLY A 494 26.37 -11.77 8.93
CA GLY A 494 25.86 -13.01 9.56
C GLY A 494 24.34 -13.10 9.68
N ARG A 495 23.57 -12.18 9.07
CA ARG A 495 22.11 -12.31 9.00
C ARG A 495 21.70 -13.35 7.96
N LEU A 496 20.68 -14.11 8.31
CA LEU A 496 20.11 -15.19 7.51
C LEU A 496 18.85 -14.66 6.82
N HIS A 497 18.88 -14.70 5.50
CA HIS A 497 17.71 -14.44 4.68
C HIS A 497 17.06 -15.78 4.35
N VAL A 498 15.83 -15.92 4.80
CA VAL A 498 15.10 -17.18 4.76
C VAL A 498 13.76 -17.03 4.05
N GLU A 499 13.32 -18.10 3.40
CA GLU A 499 12.03 -18.15 2.72
C GLU A 499 11.21 -19.40 3.08
N LYS A 500 9.88 -19.24 3.10
CA LYS A 500 8.91 -20.33 3.32
C LYS A 500 7.60 -19.99 2.64
N GLY A 501 7.22 -20.74 1.61
CA GLY A 501 5.93 -20.56 0.92
C GLY A 501 5.70 -19.15 0.38
N GLY A 502 6.74 -18.49 -0.16
CA GLY A 502 6.67 -17.10 -0.64
C GLY A 502 6.79 -16.02 0.44
N MET A 503 6.80 -16.39 1.72
CA MET A 503 7.15 -15.46 2.81
C MET A 503 8.66 -15.39 2.97
N TYR A 504 9.16 -14.18 3.25
CA TYR A 504 10.58 -13.91 3.48
C TYR A 504 10.78 -13.37 4.89
N ARG A 505 11.86 -13.75 5.57
CA ARG A 505 12.28 -13.14 6.84
C ARG A 505 13.79 -12.93 6.86
N VAL A 506 14.21 -11.98 7.68
CA VAL A 506 15.63 -11.77 8.01
C VAL A 506 15.80 -12.03 9.49
N VAL A 507 16.60 -13.04 9.84
CA VAL A 507 16.85 -13.44 11.22
C VAL A 507 18.34 -13.55 11.48
N THR A 508 18.76 -13.29 12.72
CA THR A 508 20.10 -13.63 13.18
C THR A 508 20.21 -15.13 13.48
N ALA A 509 21.43 -15.66 13.52
CA ALA A 509 21.67 -17.03 13.95
C ALA A 509 21.07 -17.32 15.35
N ALA A 510 21.16 -16.35 16.26
CA ALA A 510 20.57 -16.46 17.60
C ALA A 510 19.04 -16.52 17.57
N GLN A 511 18.37 -15.70 16.76
CA GLN A 511 16.91 -15.74 16.57
C GLN A 511 16.44 -17.04 15.91
N ALA A 512 17.28 -17.65 15.06
CA ALA A 512 17.03 -18.97 14.48
C ALA A 512 17.39 -20.14 15.43
N GLY A 513 17.79 -19.87 16.68
CA GLY A 513 18.19 -20.91 17.63
C GLY A 513 19.44 -21.70 17.22
N LEU A 514 20.27 -21.14 16.34
CA LEU A 514 21.48 -21.79 15.84
C LEU A 514 22.65 -21.62 16.81
N PRO A 515 23.60 -22.58 16.86
CA PRO A 515 24.78 -22.47 17.69
C PRO A 515 25.59 -21.21 17.39
N PRO A 516 26.19 -20.55 18.41
CA PRO A 516 27.08 -19.42 18.19
C PRO A 516 28.19 -19.75 17.18
N GLY A 517 28.37 -18.89 16.18
CA GLY A 517 29.38 -19.07 15.12
C GLY A 517 29.00 -20.03 13.99
N TYR A 518 27.87 -20.74 14.09
CA TYR A 518 27.38 -21.58 13.00
C TYR A 518 26.68 -20.73 11.93
N THR A 519 27.08 -20.94 10.67
CA THR A 519 26.47 -20.29 9.51
C THR A 519 25.91 -21.37 8.57
N PRO A 520 24.58 -21.48 8.42
CA PRO A 520 23.99 -22.47 7.53
C PRO A 520 24.22 -22.08 6.06
N PRO A 521 24.67 -23.00 5.17
CA PRO A 521 24.76 -22.74 3.74
C PRO A 521 23.38 -22.43 3.10
N PRO A 522 23.35 -21.63 2.02
CA PRO A 522 22.16 -21.50 1.18
C PRO A 522 21.62 -22.87 0.73
N GLY A 523 20.30 -23.00 0.67
CA GLY A 523 19.57 -24.24 0.42
C GLY A 523 19.19 -25.02 1.68
N GLN A 524 19.88 -24.81 2.81
CA GLN A 524 19.59 -25.51 4.07
C GLN A 524 18.25 -25.06 4.65
N ARG A 525 17.50 -26.02 5.20
CA ARG A 525 16.29 -25.74 5.99
C ARG A 525 16.61 -25.57 7.47
N ILE A 526 16.01 -24.57 8.09
CA ILE A 526 16.11 -24.26 9.52
C ILE A 526 14.70 -24.07 10.10
N ASP A 527 14.58 -24.21 11.41
CA ASP A 527 13.36 -23.89 12.17
C ASP A 527 13.62 -22.62 12.99
N ILE A 528 12.61 -21.76 13.12
CA ILE A 528 12.74 -20.46 13.79
C ILE A 528 11.90 -20.48 15.07
N PRO A 529 12.51 -20.46 16.25
CA PRO A 529 11.78 -20.30 17.51
C PRO A 529 11.19 -18.89 17.60
N MET A 530 9.90 -18.81 17.87
CA MET A 530 9.15 -17.59 18.11
C MET A 530 8.69 -17.54 19.56
N PRO A 531 9.32 -16.72 20.43
CA PRO A 531 8.84 -16.54 21.78
C PRO A 531 7.49 -15.80 21.75
N ASN A 532 6.62 -16.08 22.73
CA ASN A 532 5.38 -15.32 22.94
C ASN A 532 5.58 -14.05 23.78
N GLN A 533 6.73 -13.90 24.44
CA GLN A 533 7.05 -12.73 25.25
C GLN A 533 8.56 -12.49 25.44
N ALA A 534 8.92 -11.27 25.84
CA ALA A 534 10.26 -10.91 26.31
C ALA A 534 10.21 -9.79 27.35
N VAL A 535 11.08 -9.87 28.37
CA VAL A 535 11.20 -8.84 29.44
C VAL A 535 12.53 -8.09 29.41
N THR A 536 13.49 -8.57 28.60
CA THR A 536 14.84 -7.99 28.45
C THR A 536 15.07 -7.35 27.08
N ALA A 537 14.06 -7.39 26.19
CA ALA A 537 14.18 -6.82 24.84
C ALA A 537 14.35 -5.29 24.87
N GLN A 538 13.72 -4.63 25.83
CA GLN A 538 13.84 -3.18 26.05
C GLN A 538 13.73 -2.90 27.55
N ALA A 539 14.67 -2.14 28.13
CA ALA A 539 14.66 -1.80 29.55
C ALA A 539 13.37 -1.05 29.92
N GLY A 540 12.71 -1.49 31.01
CA GLY A 540 11.45 -0.92 31.50
C GLY A 540 10.18 -1.36 30.75
N TYR A 541 10.26 -2.32 29.81
CA TYR A 541 9.10 -2.79 29.03
C TYR A 541 8.95 -4.31 29.04
N PHE A 542 7.69 -4.75 29.11
CA PHE A 542 7.25 -6.09 28.81
C PHE A 542 6.79 -6.16 27.35
N HIS A 543 7.24 -7.16 26.60
CA HIS A 543 6.83 -7.42 25.22
C HIS A 543 6.03 -8.72 25.13
N ALA A 544 4.95 -8.71 24.36
CA ALA A 544 4.23 -9.89 23.90
C ALA A 544 4.28 -9.98 22.38
N PHE A 545 4.31 -11.19 21.83
CA PHE A 545 4.40 -11.47 20.40
C PHE A 545 3.28 -12.42 19.97
N GLY A 546 2.73 -12.19 18.77
CA GLY A 546 1.73 -13.08 18.19
C GLY A 546 2.32 -14.42 17.73
N GLU A 547 1.45 -15.42 17.67
CA GLU A 547 1.80 -16.79 17.23
C GLU A 547 2.02 -16.87 15.72
N THR A 548 1.46 -15.91 14.97
CA THR A 548 1.57 -15.90 13.51
C THR A 548 2.83 -15.17 13.06
N PRO A 549 3.69 -15.80 12.24
CA PRO A 549 4.91 -15.17 11.74
C PRO A 549 4.57 -14.00 10.80
N ALA A 550 5.23 -12.86 11.03
CA ALA A 550 5.26 -11.75 10.08
C ALA A 550 6.33 -12.01 9.01
N SER A 551 6.07 -11.59 7.77
CA SER A 551 7.12 -11.51 6.74
C SER A 551 7.94 -10.23 6.90
N ALA A 552 9.10 -10.14 6.24
CA ALA A 552 9.91 -8.93 6.22
C ALA A 552 9.17 -7.73 5.61
N ALA A 553 8.24 -7.96 4.67
CA ALA A 553 7.39 -6.91 4.13
C ALA A 553 6.38 -6.41 5.18
N ASP A 554 5.90 -7.31 6.04
CA ASP A 554 4.99 -6.99 7.15
C ASP A 554 5.70 -6.20 8.24
N GLU A 555 6.93 -6.59 8.59
CA GLU A 555 7.74 -5.90 9.59
C GLU A 555 8.19 -4.50 9.13
N GLY A 556 8.23 -4.26 7.81
CA GLY A 556 8.61 -2.98 7.21
C GLY A 556 7.49 -1.92 7.15
N GLU A 557 6.23 -2.32 7.31
CA GLU A 557 5.07 -1.42 7.27
C GLU A 557 4.13 -1.73 8.43
N LEU A 558 4.35 -1.10 9.58
CA LEU A 558 3.57 -1.31 10.80
C LEU A 558 2.53 -0.19 11.01
N ALA A 559 1.38 -0.57 11.56
CA ALA A 559 0.51 0.36 12.26
C ALA A 559 0.88 0.39 13.74
N ARG A 560 0.52 1.46 14.45
CA ARG A 560 0.66 1.58 15.91
C ARG A 560 -0.68 1.96 16.52
N LEU A 561 -1.15 1.16 17.48
CA LEU A 561 -2.33 1.46 18.28
C LEU A 561 -1.90 1.72 19.73
N TYR A 562 -2.28 2.88 20.24
CA TYR A 562 -1.90 3.42 21.54
C TYR A 562 -3.08 3.34 22.49
N PHE A 563 -2.95 2.52 23.53
CA PHE A 563 -3.97 2.34 24.55
C PHE A 563 -3.53 3.07 25.82
N ASN A 564 -4.36 3.99 26.28
CA ASN A 564 -4.21 4.67 27.55
C ASN A 564 -4.81 3.79 28.66
N VAL A 565 -4.06 2.77 29.08
CA VAL A 565 -4.47 1.82 30.11
C VAL A 565 -3.75 2.12 31.43
N ALA A 566 -4.38 1.83 32.56
CA ALA A 566 -3.75 1.89 33.89
C ALA A 566 -2.99 0.58 34.20
N ALA A 567 -2.01 0.62 35.10
CA ALA A 567 -1.14 -0.52 35.39
C ALA A 567 -1.90 -1.77 35.87
N ASP A 568 -2.97 -1.59 36.64
CA ASP A 568 -3.85 -2.65 37.16
C ASP A 568 -4.75 -3.26 36.08
N GLN A 569 -5.05 -2.51 35.00
CA GLN A 569 -5.86 -2.97 33.87
C GLN A 569 -5.03 -3.52 32.71
N ALA A 570 -3.71 -3.27 32.69
CA ALA A 570 -2.83 -3.69 31.60
C ALA A 570 -2.82 -5.21 31.35
N PRO A 571 -2.82 -6.10 32.37
CA PRO A 571 -2.95 -7.54 32.15
C PRO A 571 -4.26 -7.93 31.45
N ALA A 572 -5.40 -7.36 31.85
CA ALA A 572 -6.69 -7.67 31.22
C ALA A 572 -6.73 -7.24 29.74
N LEU A 573 -6.20 -6.05 29.44
CA LEU A 573 -6.08 -5.58 28.06
C LEU A 573 -5.13 -6.45 27.24
N LEU A 574 -3.97 -6.83 27.79
CA LEU A 574 -3.01 -7.71 27.13
C LEU A 574 -3.64 -9.07 26.81
N HIS A 575 -4.40 -9.64 27.75
CA HIS A 575 -5.13 -10.90 27.51
C HIS A 575 -6.12 -10.77 26.35
N LEU A 576 -6.95 -9.73 26.37
CA LEU A 576 -7.95 -9.47 25.34
C LEU A 576 -7.31 -9.36 23.94
N LEU A 577 -6.22 -8.59 23.83
CA LEU A 577 -5.52 -8.37 22.56
C LEU A 577 -4.82 -9.64 22.08
N THR A 578 -4.06 -10.33 22.94
CA THR A 578 -3.32 -11.53 22.55
C THR A 578 -4.27 -12.67 22.18
N LEU A 579 -5.36 -12.86 22.91
CA LEU A 579 -6.38 -13.86 22.60
C LEU A 579 -7.08 -13.57 21.26
N GLY A 580 -7.57 -12.33 21.09
CA GLY A 580 -8.31 -11.93 19.89
C GLY A 580 -7.46 -12.01 18.64
N LEU A 581 -6.27 -11.44 18.65
CA LEU A 581 -5.41 -11.37 17.47
C LEU A 581 -4.84 -12.73 17.08
N ASN A 582 -4.45 -13.57 18.05
CA ASN A 582 -3.98 -14.94 17.74
C ASN A 582 -5.11 -15.82 17.19
N ARG A 583 -6.35 -15.67 17.69
CA ARG A 583 -7.51 -16.41 17.18
C ARG A 583 -7.75 -16.20 15.68
N TYR A 584 -7.41 -15.02 15.16
CA TYR A 584 -7.57 -14.65 13.76
C TYR A 584 -6.24 -14.70 12.97
N PHE A 585 -5.20 -15.34 13.50
CA PHE A 585 -3.90 -15.48 12.87
C PHE A 585 -3.28 -14.14 12.42
N ILE A 586 -3.45 -13.10 13.23
CA ILE A 586 -2.92 -11.77 12.93
C ILE A 586 -1.50 -11.68 13.50
N PRO A 587 -0.46 -11.39 12.70
CA PRO A 587 0.86 -11.11 13.25
C PRO A 587 0.82 -9.80 14.04
N PHE A 588 1.45 -9.78 15.21
CA PHE A 588 1.62 -8.55 15.99
C PHE A 588 2.81 -8.63 16.92
N SER A 589 3.31 -7.47 17.34
CA SER A 589 4.02 -7.33 18.60
C SER A 589 3.30 -6.30 19.47
N LEU A 590 3.41 -6.44 20.78
CA LEU A 590 2.79 -5.55 21.75
C LEU A 590 3.83 -5.23 22.82
N LYS A 591 3.81 -4.00 23.33
CA LYS A 591 4.61 -3.65 24.50
C LYS A 591 3.87 -2.77 25.49
N CYS A 592 4.19 -2.91 26.76
CA CYS A 592 3.71 -2.05 27.84
C CYS A 592 4.80 -1.91 28.92
N PRO A 593 4.77 -0.87 29.76
CA PRO A 593 5.75 -0.72 30.82
C PRO A 593 5.71 -1.88 31.81
N SER A 594 6.90 -2.26 32.29
CA SER A 594 7.06 -3.35 33.26
C SER A 594 7.00 -2.89 34.72
N SER A 595 6.71 -1.61 34.97
CA SER A 595 6.56 -1.03 36.32
C SER A 595 5.36 -0.09 36.37
N PRO A 596 4.52 -0.13 37.43
CA PRO A 596 3.40 0.79 37.60
C PRO A 596 3.78 2.28 37.56
N ALA A 597 5.01 2.62 37.97
CA ALA A 597 5.52 4.00 37.99
C ALA A 597 5.62 4.63 36.57
N LEU A 598 5.56 3.82 35.52
CA LEU A 598 5.68 4.24 34.12
C LEU A 598 4.32 4.43 33.41
N TYR A 599 3.20 4.34 34.14
CA TYR A 599 1.83 4.45 33.62
C TYR A 599 1.20 5.86 33.76
N ASP A 600 2.02 6.89 33.99
CA ASP A 600 1.62 8.30 34.09
C ASP A 600 1.36 8.98 32.72
N ARG A 601 1.64 8.26 31.63
CA ARG A 601 1.47 8.70 30.23
C ARG A 601 0.14 8.25 29.62
N VAL A 602 -0.22 8.81 28.46
CA VAL A 602 -1.38 8.38 27.66
C VAL A 602 -1.05 7.32 26.60
N ASP A 603 0.23 7.03 26.36
CA ASP A 603 0.70 6.01 25.42
C ASP A 603 1.32 4.78 26.11
N THR A 604 0.58 4.19 27.06
CA THR A 604 1.13 3.16 27.96
C THR A 604 1.24 1.79 27.30
N LEU A 605 0.20 1.27 26.65
CA LEU A 605 0.29 0.02 25.91
C LEU A 605 0.27 0.31 24.41
N VAL A 606 1.21 -0.27 23.66
CA VAL A 606 1.32 -0.07 22.22
C VAL A 606 1.30 -1.40 21.49
N LEU A 607 0.37 -1.53 20.56
CA LEU A 607 0.23 -2.68 19.67
C LEU A 607 0.75 -2.32 18.27
N TYR A 608 1.52 -3.24 17.69
CA TYR A 608 2.20 -3.13 16.40
C TYR A 608 1.77 -4.28 15.47
N PRO A 609 0.62 -4.20 14.81
CA PRO A 609 0.29 -5.11 13.73
C PRO A 609 0.90 -4.61 12.42
N PRO A 610 1.22 -5.52 11.46
CA PRO A 610 1.50 -5.09 10.11
C PRO A 610 0.31 -4.34 9.55
N ARG A 611 0.58 -3.21 8.89
CA ARG A 611 -0.41 -2.24 8.45
C ARG A 611 -1.49 -2.87 7.57
N ARG A 612 -1.14 -3.85 6.74
CA ARG A 612 -2.10 -4.56 5.89
C ARG A 612 -3.19 -5.30 6.68
N TYR A 613 -2.90 -5.70 7.93
CA TYR A 613 -3.87 -6.33 8.83
C TYR A 613 -4.66 -5.32 9.66
N LEU A 614 -4.35 -4.02 9.60
CA LEU A 614 -5.02 -3.01 10.41
C LEU A 614 -6.56 -3.06 10.24
N PRO A 615 -7.15 -3.20 9.03
CA PRO A 615 -8.60 -3.34 8.91
C PRO A 615 -9.15 -4.51 9.72
N LEU A 616 -8.52 -5.68 9.65
CA LEU A 616 -8.92 -6.86 10.42
C LEU A 616 -8.71 -6.66 11.93
N VAL A 617 -7.60 -6.02 12.33
CA VAL A 617 -7.37 -5.64 13.74
C VAL A 617 -8.50 -4.76 14.25
N LEU A 618 -8.95 -3.77 13.46
CA LEU A 618 -10.05 -2.90 13.85
C LEU A 618 -11.39 -3.67 13.98
N GLU A 619 -11.65 -4.67 13.13
CA GLU A 619 -12.81 -5.56 13.30
C GLU A 619 -12.73 -6.36 14.61
N VAL A 620 -11.57 -6.94 14.92
CA VAL A 620 -11.34 -7.67 16.19
C VAL A 620 -11.55 -6.75 17.40
N LEU A 621 -11.07 -5.50 17.32
CA LEU A 621 -11.28 -4.53 18.38
C LEU A 621 -12.75 -4.09 18.47
N ASP A 622 -13.45 -3.93 17.35
CA ASP A 622 -14.89 -3.60 17.29
C ASP A 622 -15.73 -4.65 18.00
N GLU A 623 -15.50 -5.94 17.72
CA GLU A 623 -16.16 -7.06 18.42
C GLU A 623 -15.95 -7.01 19.93
N ALA A 624 -14.80 -6.49 20.37
CA ALA A 624 -14.40 -6.42 21.76
C ALA A 624 -14.69 -5.07 22.44
N VAL A 625 -15.29 -4.08 21.77
CA VAL A 625 -15.44 -2.70 22.29
C VAL A 625 -16.09 -2.65 23.67
N SER A 626 -17.12 -3.45 23.92
CA SER A 626 -17.86 -3.45 25.20
C SER A 626 -17.00 -3.87 26.39
N VAL A 627 -15.98 -4.70 26.16
CA VAL A 627 -15.03 -5.18 27.17
C VAL A 627 -13.75 -4.34 27.16
N LEU A 628 -13.34 -3.84 25.99
CA LEU A 628 -12.16 -3.01 25.81
C LEU A 628 -12.33 -1.61 26.42
N ALA A 629 -13.45 -0.93 26.14
CA ALA A 629 -13.66 0.47 26.51
C ALA A 629 -13.55 0.72 28.03
N PRO A 630 -14.11 -0.13 28.92
CA PRO A 630 -13.97 0.05 30.36
C PRO A 630 -12.53 -0.06 30.89
N LEU A 631 -11.60 -0.65 30.13
CA LEU A 631 -10.20 -0.79 30.53
C LEU A 631 -9.38 0.49 30.26
N LEU A 632 -9.91 1.44 29.48
CA LEU A 632 -9.16 2.60 29.00
C LEU A 632 -9.49 3.87 29.81
N ARG A 633 -8.45 4.67 30.07
CA ARG A 633 -8.56 6.04 30.56
C ARG A 633 -8.76 6.98 29.37
N SER A 634 -9.38 8.14 29.59
CA SER A 634 -9.54 9.15 28.54
C SER A 634 -8.21 9.79 28.12
N GLY A 635 -8.10 10.11 26.82
CA GLY A 635 -6.99 10.88 26.26
C GLY A 635 -6.07 10.03 25.38
N GLU A 636 -5.65 10.61 24.26
CA GLU A 636 -4.84 9.96 23.24
C GLU A 636 -3.60 10.82 22.92
N PRO A 637 -2.50 10.25 22.40
CA PRO A 637 -1.32 11.04 22.06
C PRO A 637 -1.60 12.08 20.97
N LEU A 638 -0.99 13.27 21.09
CA LEU A 638 -1.34 14.50 20.35
C LEU A 638 -1.54 14.36 18.82
N PHE A 639 -0.73 13.53 18.17
CA PHE A 639 -0.72 13.39 16.71
C PHE A 639 -1.48 12.16 16.21
N THR A 640 -2.17 11.44 17.09
CA THR A 640 -2.86 10.19 16.74
C THR A 640 -4.29 10.42 16.32
N ARG A 641 -4.81 9.53 15.47
CA ARG A 641 -6.24 9.47 15.15
C ARG A 641 -6.96 8.79 16.30
N ARG A 642 -7.90 9.48 16.93
CA ARG A 642 -8.77 8.89 17.94
C ARG A 642 -9.68 7.82 17.32
N LEU A 643 -9.59 6.60 17.83
CA LEU A 643 -10.46 5.48 17.42
C LEU A 643 -11.58 5.23 18.44
N LEU A 644 -11.25 5.38 19.73
CA LEU A 644 -12.14 5.27 20.89
C LEU A 644 -11.55 6.18 21.99
N PRO A 645 -12.32 6.74 22.96
CA PRO A 645 -11.73 7.39 24.13
C PRO A 645 -10.63 6.52 24.76
N GLY A 646 -9.39 7.02 24.77
CA GLY A 646 -8.22 6.28 25.29
C GLY A 646 -7.52 5.36 24.29
N LEU A 647 -7.94 5.35 23.02
CA LEU A 647 -7.32 4.58 21.95
C LEU A 647 -7.01 5.47 20.75
N GLY A 648 -5.72 5.69 20.50
CA GLY A 648 -5.20 6.40 19.33
C GLY A 648 -4.58 5.45 18.31
N GLY A 649 -4.64 5.79 17.03
CA GLY A 649 -3.97 5.06 15.96
C GLY A 649 -3.05 5.98 15.14
N ALA A 650 -1.89 5.46 14.74
CA ALA A 650 -0.97 6.14 13.82
C ALA A 650 -0.08 5.15 13.08
N ASP A 651 0.48 5.56 11.95
CA ASP A 651 1.46 4.78 11.21
C ASP A 651 2.82 4.77 11.92
N ASP A 652 3.55 3.67 11.73
CA ASP A 652 4.96 3.66 12.04
C ASP A 652 5.72 4.60 11.07
N PRO A 653 6.57 5.51 11.56
CA PRO A 653 7.35 6.40 10.70
C PRO A 653 8.43 5.67 9.88
N GLY A 654 8.77 4.42 10.22
CA GLY A 654 9.77 3.60 9.52
C GLY A 654 11.22 4.07 9.71
N THR A 655 11.47 4.95 10.66
CA THR A 655 12.80 5.57 10.91
C THR A 655 13.58 4.93 12.04
N GLY A 656 12.98 3.99 12.77
CA GLY A 656 13.48 3.52 14.06
C GLY A 656 13.19 4.48 15.23
N GLU A 657 12.71 5.71 14.97
CA GLU A 657 12.25 6.61 16.02
C GLU A 657 10.85 6.19 16.55
N SER A 658 10.50 6.68 17.74
CA SER A 658 9.11 6.67 18.16
C SER A 658 8.27 7.63 17.29
N PHE A 659 6.97 7.38 17.18
CA PHE A 659 6.07 8.18 16.35
C PHE A 659 6.00 9.63 16.86
N GLY A 660 5.87 9.80 18.18
CA GLY A 660 5.91 11.11 18.81
C GLY A 660 7.24 11.85 18.58
N GLN A 661 8.38 11.17 18.63
CA GLN A 661 9.68 11.79 18.31
C GLN A 661 9.68 12.36 16.88
N SER A 662 9.27 11.54 15.91
CA SER A 662 9.20 11.95 14.50
C SER A 662 8.38 13.23 14.30
N ARG A 663 7.21 13.33 14.94
CA ARG A 663 6.32 14.50 14.82
C ARG A 663 6.80 15.71 15.63
N CYS A 664 7.21 15.51 16.88
CA CYS A 664 7.74 16.59 17.72
C CYS A 664 8.99 17.24 17.12
N ARG A 665 9.86 16.46 16.45
CA ARG A 665 11.06 16.99 15.79
C ARG A 665 10.72 17.96 14.65
N GLN A 666 9.69 17.64 13.83
CA GLN A 666 9.23 18.54 12.76
C GLN A 666 8.62 19.83 13.33
N VAL A 667 7.83 19.71 14.41
CA VAL A 667 7.25 20.88 15.09
C VAL A 667 8.34 21.76 15.70
N ALA A 668 9.33 21.16 16.37
CA ALA A 668 10.48 21.88 16.92
C ALA A 668 11.27 22.62 15.82
N ALA A 669 11.53 21.98 14.68
CA ALA A 669 12.17 22.63 13.54
C ALA A 669 11.37 23.83 13.03
N GLY A 670 10.04 23.71 12.98
CA GLY A 670 9.16 24.81 12.57
C GLY A 670 9.19 26.00 13.54
N ILE A 671 9.27 25.74 14.85
CA ILE A 671 9.44 26.77 15.88
C ILE A 671 10.76 27.54 15.67
N ILE A 672 11.85 26.84 15.36
CA ILE A 672 13.16 27.47 15.11
C ILE A 672 13.16 28.28 13.81
N ASP A 673 12.51 27.79 12.76
CA ASP A 673 12.37 28.55 11.51
C ASP A 673 11.58 29.85 11.71
N ALA A 674 10.50 29.81 12.49
CA ALA A 674 9.72 31.01 12.81
C ALA A 674 10.55 32.03 13.61
N TRP A 675 11.32 31.55 14.59
CA TRP A 675 12.16 32.40 15.41
C TRP A 675 13.35 33.02 14.65
N THR A 676 13.98 32.28 13.73
CA THR A 676 15.14 32.77 12.96
C THR A 676 14.75 33.56 11.71
N GLY A 677 13.66 33.18 11.04
CA GLY A 677 13.25 33.73 9.73
C GLY A 677 12.14 34.77 9.78
N GLY A 678 11.48 34.97 10.94
CA GLY A 678 10.42 35.97 11.12
C GLY A 678 9.07 35.62 10.47
N GLY A 679 8.89 34.36 10.04
CA GLY A 679 7.60 33.86 9.54
C GLY A 679 6.60 33.59 10.67
N ALA A 680 5.31 33.51 10.33
CA ALA A 680 4.29 33.13 11.31
C ALA A 680 4.54 31.69 11.80
N LEU A 681 4.46 31.49 13.13
CA LEU A 681 4.82 30.23 13.78
C LEU A 681 4.18 28.99 13.13
N MET A 682 2.86 29.04 12.95
CA MET A 682 2.12 27.91 12.41
C MET A 682 2.40 27.67 10.93
N ASP A 683 2.78 28.69 10.16
CA ASP A 683 3.16 28.55 8.76
C ASP A 683 4.53 27.87 8.62
N CYS A 684 5.49 28.21 9.48
CA CYS A 684 6.79 27.55 9.52
C CYS A 684 6.67 26.07 9.95
N ILE A 685 5.82 25.77 10.94
CA ILE A 685 5.52 24.38 11.33
C ILE A 685 4.84 23.64 10.18
N ALA A 686 3.84 24.25 9.53
CA ALA A 686 3.16 23.67 8.39
C ALA A 686 4.14 23.34 7.25
N ALA A 687 5.08 24.26 6.97
CA ALA A 687 6.11 24.07 5.95
C ALA A 687 7.04 22.90 6.28
N ARG A 688 7.46 22.73 7.54
CA ARG A 688 8.29 21.58 7.96
C ARG A 688 7.56 20.25 7.86
N LEU A 689 6.31 20.20 8.33
CA LEU A 689 5.49 18.99 8.25
C LEU A 689 5.22 18.61 6.78
N THR A 690 4.82 19.58 5.96
CA THR A 690 4.56 19.36 4.52
C THR A 690 5.84 18.96 3.79
N GLY A 691 6.97 19.63 4.09
CA GLY A 691 8.28 19.28 3.54
C GLY A 691 8.72 17.86 3.89
N ALA A 692 8.34 17.36 5.07
CA ALA A 692 8.52 15.96 5.46
C ALA A 692 7.56 14.97 4.80
N GLY A 693 6.73 15.43 3.85
CA GLY A 693 5.71 14.63 3.16
C GLY A 693 4.50 14.29 4.05
N LEU A 694 4.29 15.03 5.15
CA LEU A 694 3.15 14.82 6.05
C LEU A 694 1.96 15.66 5.63
N ARG A 695 0.78 15.04 5.71
CA ARG A 695 -0.50 15.71 5.52
C ARG A 695 -0.92 16.45 6.79
N LEU A 696 -1.12 17.76 6.69
CA LEU A 696 -1.49 18.59 7.83
C LEU A 696 -2.85 18.21 8.45
N ASP A 697 -3.77 17.69 7.66
CA ASP A 697 -5.09 17.22 8.09
C ASP A 697 -5.08 15.77 8.65
N ALA A 698 -3.94 15.08 8.57
CA ALA A 698 -3.82 13.66 8.92
C ALA A 698 -2.41 13.30 9.44
N LEU A 699 -1.95 14.00 10.48
CA LEU A 699 -0.60 13.83 11.05
C LEU A 699 -0.31 12.43 11.62
N HIS A 700 -1.37 11.64 11.85
CA HIS A 700 -1.26 10.23 12.26
C HIS A 700 -0.75 9.33 11.15
N LEU A 701 -0.76 9.77 9.90
CA LEU A 701 -0.30 8.97 8.75
C LEU A 701 1.17 9.19 8.47
N SER A 702 1.82 8.15 7.93
CA SER A 702 3.14 8.26 7.33
C SER A 702 3.04 8.79 5.90
N PRO A 703 4.11 9.39 5.34
CA PRO A 703 4.06 10.03 4.03
C PRO A 703 3.48 9.14 2.93
N GLY A 704 2.43 9.64 2.27
CA GLY A 704 1.77 8.97 1.16
C GLY A 704 1.09 7.63 1.49
N MET A 705 0.70 7.43 2.75
CA MET A 705 -0.16 6.32 3.18
C MET A 705 -1.64 6.74 3.16
N ALA A 706 -2.53 5.82 2.76
CA ALA A 706 -3.98 6.01 2.86
C ALA A 706 -4.42 6.00 4.33
N ASP A 707 -5.54 6.64 4.68
CA ASP A 707 -6.08 6.56 6.04
C ASP A 707 -6.90 5.27 6.23
N LEU A 708 -6.36 4.33 6.99
CA LEU A 708 -7.03 3.08 7.37
C LEU A 708 -7.63 3.16 8.78
N TYR A 709 -7.44 4.27 9.49
CA TYR A 709 -7.86 4.44 10.88
C TYR A 709 -9.30 4.96 10.93
N ARG A 710 -10.24 4.09 11.29
CA ARG A 710 -11.64 4.46 11.52
C ARG A 710 -12.01 4.41 13.00
N PRO A 711 -12.92 5.28 13.47
CA PRO A 711 -13.52 5.12 14.80
C PRO A 711 -14.14 3.72 14.97
N LEU A 712 -14.04 3.18 16.19
CA LEU A 712 -14.67 1.92 16.55
C LEU A 712 -16.16 2.14 16.83
N ALA A 713 -16.99 1.21 16.38
CA ALA A 713 -18.44 1.29 16.55
C ALA A 713 -18.78 1.07 18.04
N ARG A 714 -19.43 2.05 18.68
CA ARG A 714 -20.09 1.80 19.96
C ARG A 714 -21.25 0.85 19.67
N THR A 715 -21.20 -0.37 20.20
CA THR A 715 -22.38 -1.22 20.28
C THR A 715 -23.48 -0.43 20.98
N ALA A 716 -24.61 -0.28 20.27
CA ALA A 716 -25.78 0.46 20.71
C ALA A 716 -26.42 -0.18 21.95
#